data_AF-A0A6P5A1K3-F1
#
_entry.id   AF-A0A6P5A1K3-F1
#
_cell.length_a   1.000
_cell.length_b   1.000
_cell.length_c   1.000
_cell.angle_alpha   90.00
_cell.angle_beta   90.00
_cell.angle_gamma   90.00
#
_symmetry.space_group_name_H-M   'P 1'
#
loop_
_entity.id
_entity.type
_entity.pdbx_description
1 polymer ?
#
loop_
_entity_poly.entity_id
_entity_poly.type
_entity_poly.pdbx_seq_one_letter_code
_entity_poly.pdbx_strand_id
1 'polypeptide(L)'
;MARVPTEQQLQQAVTQARAEMEAEAAAAVVSGGAEKDGAQDALARVHRSTPMARNLSRCATVLEKVAKHFMSRSYTWGELIGINSQTVTGVCDATSVEPITCPTPAVPEFRSANGRCNNLHNPLWGSAEQPFKRMTLAEPNYDDVLMTPRTTGRDGTPLPSARLVSRTMQEDLRKSSHVNTHMVMQFGQFLDHDITLTPNFQEEGLHCTCDSDDERCFNIDIPSDDPDFAGRRCLPFARSLPSPNEGCRLGQRQQLNQLTAFVDASNVYGSSEEEMEALREHSGGAVNSWHQIDGQLMKFVSVGRSGVWGVDSNDRIYYRTGTYQNEASPGTGWVRIDGALKQISSGNNIVWGVNSNDDIYIRLGISSRYPQGTGWRQIPGQLKQVHISPTSNQVWGVNSWNNIYRRTGITASNPAGTNWQQISGWLKFVSIGRAGVWGVNSYNQIYYRTGTSGDEASAGHSWVQVDGSLTQITSGDGEVWGVNSNNQIYVRREDGGRELIEGDLKQVYVSSSSNQVWGVSSAGSVYRGIKQIVSSGARGLLKSRPNPADGNQKELLPAAMEEEFECDGFTGSETCSQAGDVRVNEQPGLTSMHTVFLREHNRIARRLSQLNPHWDDDRVFFETRKIVGALMQKITYGEDLPHVLGPDAMYAFYLSLTPNGQFYSGYNRYENPTISNVFATAAYRFGHSLVDNHFLRYDPDFNEASVCPIRLAFSFFNPSPVLNNGPDSILRGLTTQPHQDFDRFMVSGLTKKLFADPPGSDRGLDLAALNIQRGRDHGLPGYNSFRSRCGLSAATGFDGLAREIPDPNMRQRLQSLYRNVNDIDVFVGGLAEESSPGGIVGPTFACLIAQQFQDLRKGDRFWFENRGQFTAAQLTEIKKTSLARILCDNTDGTTHMQPDVFMLPTQPGNERVACSSLSQMDLTKWQE
;
A
#
# COMPACT_ATOMS: atom_id res chain seq x y z
N MET A 1 23.04 32.09 -26.69
CA MET A 1 21.64 31.63 -26.75
C MET A 1 21.60 30.26 -26.13
N ALA A 2 20.64 29.97 -25.23
CA ALA A 2 20.44 28.62 -24.71
C ALA A 2 20.10 27.68 -25.88
N ARG A 3 20.77 26.53 -25.94
CA ARG A 3 20.53 25.53 -26.98
C ARG A 3 19.24 24.80 -26.66
N VAL A 4 18.28 24.82 -27.59
CA VAL A 4 16.99 24.13 -27.42
C VAL A 4 16.90 23.03 -28.49
N PRO A 5 16.70 21.76 -28.13
CA PRO A 5 16.48 20.69 -29.09
C PRO A 5 15.22 20.96 -29.93
N THR A 6 15.24 20.58 -31.20
CA THR A 6 14.01 20.60 -32.02
C THR A 6 13.07 19.46 -31.61
N GLU A 7 11.77 19.60 -31.87
CA GLU A 7 10.80 18.51 -31.62
C GLU A 7 11.18 17.21 -32.33
N GLN A 8 11.76 17.29 -33.53
CA GLN A 8 12.24 16.11 -34.24
C GLN A 8 13.41 15.43 -33.51
N GLN A 9 14.33 16.21 -32.93
CA GLN A 9 15.43 15.67 -32.12
C GLN A 9 14.91 15.02 -30.83
N LEU A 10 13.92 15.64 -30.17
CA LEU A 10 13.27 15.06 -28.99
C LEU A 10 12.56 13.76 -29.33
N GLN A 11 11.80 13.72 -30.43
CA GLN A 11 11.10 12.51 -30.86
C GLN A 11 12.06 11.38 -31.19
N GLN A 12 13.18 11.67 -31.84
CA GLN A 12 14.23 10.69 -32.11
C GLN A 12 14.86 10.15 -30.82
N ALA A 13 15.21 11.04 -29.88
CA ALA A 13 15.77 10.67 -28.60
C ALA A 13 14.80 9.80 -27.77
N VAL A 14 13.51 10.14 -27.74
CA VAL A 14 12.47 9.36 -27.04
C VAL A 14 12.33 7.97 -27.67
N THR A 15 12.25 7.89 -29.01
CA THR A 15 12.16 6.59 -29.70
C THR A 15 13.38 5.72 -29.42
N GLN A 16 14.59 6.30 -29.47
CA GLN A 16 15.83 5.61 -29.14
C GLN A 16 15.82 5.11 -27.69
N ALA A 17 15.47 5.98 -26.73
CA ALA A 17 15.42 5.64 -25.32
C ALA A 17 14.43 4.51 -25.00
N ARG A 18 13.27 4.48 -25.67
CA ARG A 18 12.30 3.37 -25.55
C ARG A 18 12.88 2.05 -26.05
N ALA A 19 13.54 2.07 -27.21
CA ALA A 19 14.17 0.87 -27.78
C ALA A 19 15.32 0.34 -26.90
N GLU A 20 16.14 1.24 -26.34
CA GLU A 20 17.20 0.88 -25.39
C GLU A 20 16.63 0.21 -24.12
N MET A 21 15.61 0.81 -23.52
CA MET A 21 14.93 0.26 -22.34
C MET A 21 14.32 -1.13 -22.63
N GLU A 22 13.68 -1.32 -23.79
CA GLU A 22 13.11 -2.61 -24.18
C GLU A 22 14.20 -3.68 -24.38
N ALA A 23 15.33 -3.31 -24.97
CA ALA A 23 16.48 -4.21 -25.13
C ALA A 23 17.09 -4.60 -23.77
N GLU A 24 17.23 -3.65 -22.84
CA GLU A 24 17.71 -3.88 -21.47
C GLU A 24 16.76 -4.78 -20.66
N ALA A 25 15.45 -4.62 -20.83
CA ALA A 25 14.45 -5.48 -20.20
C ALA A 25 14.54 -6.91 -20.77
N ALA A 26 14.69 -7.07 -22.09
CA ALA A 26 14.86 -8.38 -22.72
C ALA A 26 16.17 -9.06 -22.27
N ALA A 27 17.26 -8.32 -22.14
CA ALA A 27 18.55 -8.85 -21.67
C ALA A 27 18.50 -9.32 -20.21
N ALA A 28 17.80 -8.60 -19.33
CA ALA A 28 17.62 -8.98 -17.93
C ALA A 28 16.94 -10.35 -17.79
N VAL A 29 15.87 -10.59 -18.58
CA VAL A 29 15.15 -11.88 -18.60
C VAL A 29 16.03 -13.05 -19.05
N VAL A 30 16.94 -12.83 -20.02
CA VAL A 30 17.85 -13.87 -20.54
C VAL A 30 18.96 -14.22 -19.55
N SER A 31 19.37 -13.29 -18.70
CA SER A 31 20.40 -13.51 -17.67
C SER A 31 19.94 -14.36 -16.47
N GLY A 32 18.63 -14.63 -16.34
CA GLY A 32 18.01 -15.41 -15.26
C GLY A 32 18.34 -16.92 -15.23
N GLY A 33 19.37 -17.36 -15.95
CA GLY A 33 19.92 -18.73 -15.88
C GLY A 33 21.01 -18.91 -14.82
N ALA A 34 21.32 -17.88 -14.02
CA ALA A 34 22.29 -17.95 -12.93
C ALA A 34 21.70 -18.62 -11.67
N GLU A 35 22.57 -19.21 -10.85
CA GLU A 35 22.22 -19.82 -9.55
C GLU A 35 21.44 -18.83 -8.68
N LYS A 36 20.24 -19.21 -8.19
CA LYS A 36 19.41 -18.35 -7.34
C LYS A 36 20.12 -18.07 -6.02
N ASP A 37 20.41 -16.80 -5.72
CA ASP A 37 20.87 -16.35 -4.41
C ASP A 37 19.64 -16.09 -3.53
N GLY A 38 19.32 -17.02 -2.64
CA GLY A 38 18.11 -16.95 -1.82
C GLY A 38 18.01 -15.68 -0.96
N ALA A 39 19.14 -15.08 -0.57
CA ALA A 39 19.13 -13.82 0.18
C ALA A 39 18.75 -12.61 -0.70
N GLN A 40 19.11 -12.64 -1.99
CA GLN A 40 18.71 -11.62 -2.96
C GLN A 40 17.24 -11.77 -3.36
N ASP A 41 16.76 -13.00 -3.52
CA ASP A 41 15.35 -13.28 -3.78
C ASP A 41 14.48 -12.77 -2.60
N ALA A 42 14.92 -13.00 -1.37
CA ALA A 42 14.29 -12.45 -0.17
C ALA A 42 14.30 -10.92 -0.12
N LEU A 43 15.40 -10.28 -0.54
CA LEU A 43 15.49 -8.83 -0.64
C LEU A 43 14.54 -8.26 -1.71
N ALA A 44 14.33 -8.97 -2.83
CA ALA A 44 13.40 -8.56 -3.87
C ALA A 44 11.96 -8.48 -3.33
N ARG A 45 11.55 -9.50 -2.54
CA ARG A 45 10.21 -9.58 -1.92
C ARG A 45 9.85 -8.35 -1.07
N VAL A 46 10.80 -7.81 -0.30
CA VAL A 46 10.55 -6.62 0.54
C VAL A 46 10.54 -5.30 -0.26
N HIS A 47 10.94 -5.34 -1.53
CA HIS A 47 10.98 -4.20 -2.45
C HIS A 47 9.97 -4.33 -3.60
N ARG A 48 8.94 -5.16 -3.44
CA ARG A 48 7.93 -5.37 -4.47
C ARG A 48 7.33 -4.07 -5.00
N SER A 49 7.10 -4.03 -6.32
CA SER A 49 6.49 -2.93 -7.04
C SER A 49 5.07 -3.24 -7.56
N THR A 50 4.15 -2.30 -7.35
CA THR A 50 2.82 -2.29 -7.93
C THR A 50 2.93 -2.15 -9.45
N PRO A 51 1.90 -2.58 -10.20
CA PRO A 51 1.83 -2.33 -11.64
C PRO A 51 2.01 -0.84 -12.00
N MET A 52 1.49 0.06 -11.17
CA MET A 52 1.57 1.50 -11.41
C MET A 52 2.97 2.06 -11.11
N ALA A 53 3.62 1.64 -10.01
CA ALA A 53 5.03 1.98 -9.74
C ALA A 53 5.95 1.56 -10.90
N ARG A 54 5.75 0.36 -11.47
CA ARG A 54 6.48 -0.12 -12.67
C ARG A 54 6.23 0.75 -13.89
N ASN A 55 4.99 1.16 -14.12
CA ASN A 55 4.66 2.02 -15.26
C ASN A 55 5.29 3.42 -15.12
N LEU A 56 5.27 4.01 -13.91
CA LEU A 56 5.95 5.27 -13.61
C LEU A 56 7.47 5.14 -13.79
N SER A 57 8.05 4.04 -13.34
CA SER A 57 9.47 3.73 -13.51
C SER A 57 9.89 3.69 -14.98
N ARG A 58 9.10 3.05 -15.84
CA ARG A 58 9.39 2.96 -17.28
C ARG A 58 9.41 4.31 -17.95
N CYS A 59 8.44 5.18 -17.68
CA CYS A 59 8.44 6.52 -18.28
C CYS A 59 9.57 7.39 -17.72
N ALA A 60 9.88 7.30 -16.43
CA ALA A 60 11.02 7.98 -15.81
C ALA A 60 12.36 7.54 -16.42
N THR A 61 12.54 6.24 -16.65
CA THR A 61 13.74 5.66 -17.28
C THR A 61 13.93 6.20 -18.70
N VAL A 62 12.85 6.32 -19.48
CA VAL A 62 12.90 6.94 -20.81
C VAL A 62 13.36 8.41 -20.70
N LEU A 63 12.82 9.18 -19.76
CA LEU A 63 13.21 10.58 -19.55
C LEU A 63 14.68 10.72 -19.14
N GLU A 64 15.19 9.85 -18.28
CA GLU A 64 16.60 9.80 -17.86
C GLU A 64 17.53 9.53 -19.05
N LYS A 65 17.19 8.56 -19.90
CA LYS A 65 17.97 8.24 -21.12
C LYS A 65 17.93 9.38 -22.13
N VAL A 66 16.80 10.06 -22.29
CA VAL A 66 16.69 11.28 -23.10
C VAL A 66 17.61 12.38 -22.56
N ALA A 67 17.60 12.63 -21.25
CA ALA A 67 18.50 13.61 -20.63
C ALA A 67 19.98 13.26 -20.87
N LYS A 68 20.38 12.00 -20.64
CA LYS A 68 21.73 11.49 -20.95
C LYS A 68 22.13 11.69 -22.41
N HIS A 69 21.21 11.42 -23.35
CA HIS A 69 21.45 11.61 -24.78
C HIS A 69 21.84 13.05 -25.12
N PHE A 70 21.18 14.04 -24.51
CA PHE A 70 21.52 15.44 -24.74
C PHE A 70 22.74 15.91 -23.94
N MET A 71 22.93 15.46 -22.69
CA MET A 71 24.14 15.78 -21.91
C MET A 71 25.42 15.32 -22.61
N SER A 72 25.42 14.13 -23.23
CA SER A 72 26.54 13.64 -24.05
C SER A 72 26.82 14.49 -25.31
N ARG A 73 25.91 15.40 -25.69
CA ARG A 73 26.03 16.36 -26.80
C ARG A 73 26.28 17.79 -26.31
N SER A 74 26.81 17.91 -25.09
CA SER A 74 27.19 19.17 -24.45
C SER A 74 26.03 20.11 -24.17
N TYR A 75 24.81 19.59 -23.98
CA TYR A 75 23.74 20.36 -23.34
C TYR A 75 24.00 20.42 -21.84
N THR A 76 23.81 21.61 -21.27
CA THR A 76 23.93 21.82 -19.82
C THR A 76 22.66 21.38 -19.10
N TRP A 77 22.77 21.08 -17.81
CA TRP A 77 21.62 20.75 -16.97
C TRP A 77 20.53 21.83 -17.01
N GLY A 78 20.93 23.10 -16.91
CA GLY A 78 20.02 24.25 -16.98
C GLY A 78 19.25 24.36 -18.30
N GLU A 79 19.84 23.91 -19.41
CA GLU A 79 19.16 23.88 -20.71
C GLU A 79 18.11 22.75 -20.77
N LEU A 80 18.36 21.60 -20.13
CA LEU A 80 17.45 20.45 -20.17
C LEU A 80 16.19 20.66 -19.33
N ILE A 81 16.31 21.21 -18.12
CA ILE A 81 15.15 21.50 -17.26
C ILE A 81 14.23 22.57 -17.84
N GLY A 82 14.76 23.42 -18.72
CA GLY A 82 14.00 24.45 -19.43
C GLY A 82 13.17 23.92 -20.60
N ILE A 83 13.33 22.65 -20.99
CA ILE A 83 12.61 22.06 -22.12
C ILE A 83 11.14 21.87 -21.75
N ASN A 84 10.27 22.59 -22.45
CA ASN A 84 8.82 22.41 -22.38
C ASN A 84 8.31 21.94 -23.75
N SER A 85 8.09 20.63 -23.87
CA SER A 85 7.74 19.95 -25.13
C SER A 85 6.67 18.90 -24.88
N GLN A 86 5.67 18.84 -25.77
CA GLN A 86 4.63 17.80 -25.74
C GLN A 86 5.22 16.40 -25.95
N THR A 87 6.32 16.29 -26.71
CA THR A 87 7.02 15.01 -26.93
C THR A 87 7.60 14.47 -25.64
N VAL A 88 8.13 15.36 -24.77
CA VAL A 88 8.67 14.99 -23.46
C VAL A 88 7.54 14.67 -22.48
N THR A 89 6.55 15.57 -22.34
CA THR A 89 5.44 15.34 -21.41
C THR A 89 4.60 14.12 -21.79
N GLY A 90 4.47 13.85 -23.10
CA GLY A 90 3.75 12.71 -23.65
C GLY A 90 4.39 11.35 -23.36
N VAL A 91 5.63 11.31 -22.83
CA VAL A 91 6.29 10.06 -22.44
C VAL A 91 5.49 9.31 -21.37
N CYS A 92 4.80 10.05 -20.50
CA CYS A 92 4.06 9.52 -19.35
C CYS A 92 2.53 9.44 -19.55
N ASP A 93 1.99 9.66 -20.75
CA ASP A 93 0.52 9.73 -20.99
C ASP A 93 -0.23 8.46 -20.54
N ALA A 94 0.42 7.29 -20.62
CA ALA A 94 -0.15 6.02 -20.19
C ALA A 94 -0.28 5.88 -18.64
N THR A 95 0.32 6.79 -17.87
CA THR A 95 0.44 6.69 -16.41
C THR A 95 -0.44 7.67 -15.62
N SER A 96 -1.39 8.34 -16.28
CA SER A 96 -2.37 9.23 -15.62
C SER A 96 -1.73 10.32 -14.74
N VAL A 97 -0.54 10.82 -15.11
CA VAL A 97 0.13 11.97 -14.43
C VAL A 97 -0.54 13.30 -14.80
N GLU A 98 -1.73 13.26 -15.41
CA GLU A 98 -2.53 14.45 -15.70
C GLU A 98 -2.97 15.15 -14.41
N PRO A 99 -3.27 16.47 -14.48
CA PRO A 99 -3.79 17.23 -13.34
C PRO A 99 -5.06 16.59 -12.78
N ILE A 100 -4.94 15.97 -11.60
CA ILE A 100 -6.08 15.39 -10.89
C ILE A 100 -6.95 16.53 -10.37
N THR A 101 -8.25 16.46 -10.61
CA THR A 101 -9.23 17.37 -10.01
C THR A 101 -10.01 16.61 -8.95
N CYS A 102 -10.06 17.14 -7.73
CA CYS A 102 -10.80 16.52 -6.65
C CYS A 102 -12.30 16.57 -6.92
N PRO A 103 -13.08 15.54 -6.50
CA PRO A 103 -14.52 15.50 -6.74
C PRO A 103 -15.24 16.75 -6.20
N THR A 104 -16.13 17.33 -7.00
CA THR A 104 -17.04 18.43 -6.60
C THR A 104 -18.50 18.00 -6.80
N PRO A 105 -19.47 18.35 -5.93
CA PRO A 105 -19.40 19.05 -4.65
C PRO A 105 -19.65 18.06 -3.49
N ALA A 106 -18.61 17.37 -3.04
CA ALA A 106 -18.64 16.66 -1.78
C ALA A 106 -17.22 16.72 -1.24
N VAL A 107 -16.98 17.45 -0.14
CA VAL A 107 -15.75 17.25 0.62
C VAL A 107 -15.83 15.82 1.14
N PRO A 108 -14.98 14.89 0.68
CA PRO A 108 -15.11 13.49 1.07
C PRO A 108 -14.93 13.39 2.58
N GLU A 109 -15.89 12.73 3.24
CA GLU A 109 -15.92 12.50 4.68
C GLU A 109 -14.74 11.62 5.13
N PHE A 110 -14.35 10.68 4.27
CA PHE A 110 -13.26 9.73 4.51
C PHE A 110 -12.08 9.97 3.57
N ARG A 111 -10.90 9.55 4.02
CA ARG A 111 -9.69 9.56 3.21
C ARG A 111 -9.79 8.51 2.09
N SER A 112 -9.30 8.84 0.91
CA SER A 112 -9.05 7.86 -0.17
C SER A 112 -8.04 6.80 0.26
N ALA A 113 -8.02 5.65 -0.42
CA ALA A 113 -7.04 4.59 -0.15
C ALA A 113 -5.60 5.03 -0.46
N ASN A 114 -5.42 5.78 -1.55
CA ASN A 114 -4.11 6.24 -2.03
C ASN A 114 -3.71 7.63 -1.52
N GLY A 115 -4.46 8.23 -0.58
CA GLY A 115 -4.16 9.55 -0.03
C GLY A 115 -4.41 10.75 -0.97
N ARG A 116 -4.84 10.53 -2.23
CA ARG A 116 -5.16 11.63 -3.16
C ARG A 116 -6.27 12.52 -2.61
N CYS A 117 -6.22 13.80 -2.95
CA CYS A 117 -7.20 14.80 -2.52
C CYS A 117 -7.26 15.03 -1.00
N ASN A 118 -6.20 14.67 -0.27
CA ASN A 118 -5.97 15.24 1.06
C ASN A 118 -5.87 16.77 0.94
N ASN A 119 -4.91 17.24 0.14
CA ASN A 119 -4.79 18.64 -0.22
C ASN A 119 -5.64 18.95 -1.46
N LEU A 120 -6.59 19.88 -1.33
CA LEU A 120 -7.53 20.20 -2.41
C LEU A 120 -6.92 21.05 -3.54
N HIS A 121 -5.75 21.68 -3.31
CA HIS A 121 -5.07 22.54 -4.28
C HIS A 121 -3.93 21.80 -4.98
N ASN A 122 -3.28 20.88 -4.25
CA ASN A 122 -2.23 20.00 -4.76
C ASN A 122 -2.63 18.53 -4.49
N PRO A 123 -3.52 17.94 -5.30
CA PRO A 123 -4.16 16.65 -4.99
C PRO A 123 -3.24 15.44 -4.85
N LEU A 124 -1.99 15.56 -5.32
CA LEU A 124 -0.96 14.53 -5.25
C LEU A 124 -0.04 14.65 -4.02
N TRP A 125 -0.09 15.76 -3.27
CA TRP A 125 0.78 15.90 -2.11
C TRP A 125 0.44 14.85 -1.04
N GLY A 126 1.44 14.01 -0.72
CA GLY A 126 1.32 12.89 0.19
C GLY A 126 0.58 11.66 -0.35
N SER A 127 0.13 11.65 -1.61
CA SER A 127 -0.50 10.43 -2.17
C SER A 127 0.53 9.34 -2.45
N ALA A 128 0.06 8.10 -2.51
CA ALA A 128 0.84 6.96 -2.98
C ALA A 128 1.40 7.19 -4.40
N GLU A 129 2.52 6.51 -4.67
CA GLU A 129 3.19 6.46 -5.97
C GLU A 129 3.64 7.83 -6.49
N GLN A 130 4.12 8.67 -5.56
CA GLN A 130 4.67 9.99 -5.85
C GLN A 130 6.17 10.03 -5.54
N PRO A 131 6.95 10.90 -6.19
CA PRO A 131 8.35 11.08 -5.85
C PRO A 131 8.50 11.61 -4.41
N PHE A 132 9.55 11.17 -3.71
CA PHE A 132 9.93 11.79 -2.44
C PHE A 132 10.26 13.28 -2.62
N LYS A 133 9.92 14.10 -1.62
CA LYS A 133 10.40 15.49 -1.61
C LYS A 133 11.87 15.56 -1.21
N ARG A 134 12.61 16.57 -1.67
CA ARG A 134 14.00 16.84 -1.26
C ARG A 134 14.01 17.92 -0.17
N MET A 135 14.62 17.64 0.97
CA MET A 135 14.68 18.58 2.11
C MET A 135 15.75 19.66 1.95
N THR A 136 16.77 19.46 1.11
CA THR A 136 17.88 20.39 0.91
C THR A 136 17.81 21.05 -0.46
N LEU A 137 18.18 22.33 -0.53
CA LEU A 137 18.41 23.06 -1.79
C LEU A 137 19.73 22.66 -2.47
N ALA A 138 20.62 21.98 -1.74
CA ALA A 138 21.66 21.18 -2.36
C ALA A 138 20.93 20.05 -3.09
N GLU A 139 20.73 20.25 -4.39
CA GLU A 139 20.17 19.30 -5.37
C GLU A 139 20.72 17.88 -5.14
N PRO A 140 20.02 16.82 -5.56
CA PRO A 140 20.51 15.45 -5.40
C PRO A 140 21.97 15.34 -5.87
N ASN A 141 22.79 14.74 -5.01
CA ASN A 141 24.24 14.67 -5.18
C ASN A 141 24.61 13.41 -5.95
N TYR A 142 24.43 13.47 -7.27
CA TYR A 142 24.85 12.45 -8.23
C TYR A 142 26.19 12.85 -8.87
N ASP A 143 27.05 11.87 -9.16
CA ASP A 143 28.41 12.11 -9.69
C ASP A 143 28.36 12.79 -11.07
N ASP A 144 27.31 12.51 -11.87
CA ASP A 144 27.05 13.15 -13.17
C ASP A 144 26.01 14.27 -13.11
N VAL A 145 25.61 14.70 -11.91
CA VAL A 145 24.51 15.64 -11.62
C VAL A 145 23.13 15.10 -12.00
N LEU A 146 22.99 14.01 -12.75
CA LEU A 146 21.70 13.54 -13.27
C LEU A 146 21.17 12.34 -12.49
N MET A 147 21.93 11.24 -12.47
CA MET A 147 21.44 9.94 -11.99
C MET A 147 22.53 8.94 -11.58
N THR A 148 23.81 9.19 -11.90
CA THR A 148 24.90 8.27 -11.55
C THR A 148 25.15 8.36 -10.05
N PRO A 149 24.97 7.25 -9.28
CA PRO A 149 25.10 7.24 -7.82
C PRO A 149 26.41 7.87 -7.34
N ARG A 150 26.38 8.41 -6.12
CA ARG A 150 27.55 9.03 -5.51
C ARG A 150 28.63 7.98 -5.21
N THR A 151 29.73 8.01 -5.94
CA THR A 151 30.89 7.12 -5.73
C THR A 151 32.17 7.88 -5.42
N THR A 152 32.18 9.19 -5.66
CA THR A 152 33.36 10.04 -5.48
C THR A 152 33.15 11.04 -4.34
N GLY A 153 34.19 11.24 -3.53
CA GLY A 153 34.24 12.25 -2.48
C GLY A 153 34.50 13.66 -3.03
N ARG A 154 34.41 14.67 -2.15
CA ARG A 154 34.62 16.09 -2.50
C ARG A 154 35.99 16.39 -3.12
N ASP A 155 37.00 15.59 -2.80
CA ASP A 155 38.37 15.73 -3.30
C ASP A 155 38.62 15.01 -4.64
N GLY A 156 37.57 14.42 -5.24
CA GLY A 156 37.67 13.66 -6.49
C GLY A 156 38.14 12.22 -6.31
N THR A 157 38.31 11.74 -5.08
CA THR A 157 38.76 10.37 -4.83
C THR A 157 37.61 9.42 -4.50
N PRO A 158 37.76 8.11 -4.73
CA PRO A 158 36.67 7.16 -4.45
C PRO A 158 36.27 7.16 -2.98
N LEU A 159 34.96 7.13 -2.73
CA LEU A 159 34.41 6.91 -1.40
C LEU A 159 34.74 5.49 -0.92
N PRO A 160 34.85 5.25 0.40
CA PRO A 160 34.99 3.90 0.92
C PRO A 160 33.78 3.05 0.53
N SER A 161 34.01 1.77 0.24
CA SER A 161 32.90 0.81 0.05
C SER A 161 31.96 0.84 1.25
N ALA A 162 30.65 0.74 0.99
CA ALA A 162 29.64 0.65 2.04
C ALA A 162 29.89 -0.52 3.02
N ARG A 163 30.44 -1.65 2.53
CA ARG A 163 30.80 -2.77 3.41
C ARG A 163 32.01 -2.46 4.29
N LEU A 164 33.02 -1.76 3.77
CA LEU A 164 34.16 -1.32 4.59
C LEU A 164 33.70 -0.39 5.72
N VAL A 165 32.80 0.54 5.41
CA VAL A 165 32.20 1.43 6.40
C VAL A 165 31.40 0.62 7.44
N SER A 166 30.54 -0.29 6.99
CA SER A 166 29.76 -1.20 7.85
C SER A 166 30.65 -1.97 8.82
N ARG A 167 31.66 -2.68 8.30
CA ARG A 167 32.62 -3.46 9.09
C ARG A 167 33.36 -2.62 10.14
N THR A 168 33.62 -1.35 9.85
CA THR A 168 34.40 -0.47 10.74
C THR A 168 33.55 0.24 11.78
N MET A 169 32.28 0.52 11.45
CA MET A 169 31.36 1.29 12.30
C MET A 169 30.37 0.38 13.05
N GLN A 170 29.78 -0.60 12.38
CA GLN A 170 28.72 -1.48 12.89
C GLN A 170 29.27 -2.81 13.44
N GLU A 171 30.09 -2.74 14.49
CA GLU A 171 30.51 -3.93 15.24
C GLU A 171 29.30 -4.54 15.99
N ASP A 172 29.30 -5.86 16.21
CA ASP A 172 28.26 -6.55 17.01
C ASP A 172 28.65 -6.47 18.49
N LEU A 173 28.29 -5.37 19.15
CA LEU A 173 28.43 -5.18 20.59
C LEU A 173 27.06 -4.99 21.20
N ARG A 174 26.69 -5.89 22.12
CA ARG A 174 25.40 -5.79 22.81
C ARG A 174 25.45 -4.72 23.89
N LYS A 175 24.62 -3.71 23.74
CA LYS A 175 24.29 -2.74 24.78
C LYS A 175 22.79 -2.59 24.78
N SER A 176 22.15 -2.84 25.92
CA SER A 176 20.70 -2.73 26.02
C SER A 176 20.33 -1.36 26.56
N SER A 177 19.23 -0.80 26.05
CA SER A 177 18.62 0.39 26.64
C SER A 177 18.24 0.12 28.09
N HIS A 178 18.48 1.10 28.95
CA HIS A 178 18.11 1.05 30.37
C HIS A 178 16.74 1.66 30.64
N VAL A 179 16.09 2.24 29.62
CA VAL A 179 14.84 3.02 29.78
C VAL A 179 13.72 2.44 28.93
N ASN A 180 14.00 2.03 27.70
CA ASN A 180 12.98 1.76 26.70
C ASN A 180 12.89 0.27 26.35
N THR A 181 11.68 -0.16 26.02
CA THR A 181 11.40 -1.53 25.59
C THR A 181 11.64 -1.68 24.09
N HIS A 182 11.71 -2.92 23.64
CA HIS A 182 11.76 -3.27 22.22
C HIS A 182 10.55 -2.81 21.40
N MET A 183 9.46 -2.40 22.06
CA MET A 183 8.31 -1.82 21.38
C MET A 183 8.65 -0.55 20.61
N VAL A 184 9.65 0.25 21.04
CA VAL A 184 10.11 1.42 20.27
C VAL A 184 10.60 1.00 18.88
N MET A 185 11.47 -0.01 18.81
CA MET A 185 11.96 -0.56 17.54
C MET A 185 10.78 -1.09 16.71
N GLN A 186 9.96 -1.94 17.32
CA GLN A 186 8.94 -2.67 16.58
C GLN A 186 7.82 -1.76 16.06
N PHE A 187 7.35 -0.81 16.87
CA PHE A 187 6.35 0.17 16.44
C PHE A 187 6.94 1.13 15.41
N GLY A 188 8.21 1.55 15.57
CA GLY A 188 8.92 2.37 14.59
C GLY A 188 8.94 1.70 13.20
N GLN A 189 9.23 0.40 13.13
CA GLN A 189 9.14 -0.37 11.88
C GLN A 189 7.71 -0.47 11.36
N PHE A 190 6.74 -0.82 12.22
CA PHE A 190 5.33 -0.90 11.83
C PHE A 190 4.81 0.42 11.26
N LEU A 191 5.23 1.55 11.83
CA LEU A 191 4.90 2.91 11.41
C LEU A 191 5.64 3.31 10.12
N ASP A 192 6.93 2.99 9.97
CA ASP A 192 7.65 3.22 8.70
C ASP A 192 6.92 2.55 7.54
N HIS A 193 6.40 1.34 7.77
CA HIS A 193 5.66 0.58 6.78
C HIS A 193 4.27 1.16 6.47
N ASP A 194 3.79 2.15 7.22
CA ASP A 194 2.60 2.94 6.89
C ASP A 194 2.92 4.08 5.91
N ILE A 195 4.16 4.58 5.92
CA ILE A 195 4.48 5.86 5.26
C ILE A 195 5.57 5.77 4.19
N THR A 196 6.41 4.72 4.18
CA THR A 196 7.50 4.58 3.20
C THR A 196 7.62 3.16 2.62
N LEU A 197 7.72 3.07 1.29
CA LEU A 197 8.17 1.87 0.57
C LEU A 197 8.80 2.29 -0.77
N THR A 198 10.07 1.96 -0.95
CA THR A 198 10.78 2.22 -2.21
C THR A 198 11.01 0.91 -2.97
N PRO A 199 10.39 0.72 -4.16
CA PRO A 199 10.64 -0.45 -4.98
C PRO A 199 12.00 -0.38 -5.70
N ASN A 200 12.45 -1.52 -6.23
CA ASN A 200 13.70 -1.64 -6.98
C ASN A 200 13.55 -2.51 -8.25
N PHE A 201 14.60 -2.59 -9.08
CA PHE A 201 14.56 -3.32 -10.36
C PHE A 201 14.57 -4.85 -10.27
N GLN A 202 14.85 -5.47 -9.11
CA GLN A 202 14.90 -6.95 -8.99
C GLN A 202 13.57 -7.59 -9.37
N GLU A 203 12.46 -6.96 -9.02
CA GLU A 203 11.11 -7.43 -9.30
C GLU A 203 10.72 -7.30 -10.79
N GLU A 204 11.50 -6.56 -11.59
CA GLU A 204 11.39 -6.55 -13.05
C GLU A 204 12.29 -7.62 -13.71
N GLY A 205 12.84 -8.56 -12.93
CA GLY A 205 13.70 -9.65 -13.38
C GLY A 205 15.19 -9.28 -13.50
N LEU A 206 15.62 -8.16 -12.90
CA LEU A 206 17.04 -7.78 -12.89
C LEU A 206 17.82 -8.59 -11.85
N HIS A 207 18.77 -9.40 -12.32
CA HIS A 207 19.72 -10.11 -11.47
C HIS A 207 21.10 -9.44 -11.53
N CYS A 208 21.47 -8.73 -10.47
CA CYS A 208 22.80 -8.12 -10.37
C CYS A 208 23.84 -9.18 -9.98
N THR A 209 24.92 -9.26 -10.76
CA THR A 209 26.12 -10.03 -10.42
C THR A 209 27.29 -9.08 -10.23
N CYS A 210 28.37 -9.51 -9.56
CA CYS A 210 29.54 -8.66 -9.34
C CYS A 210 30.26 -8.21 -10.63
N ASP A 211 29.96 -8.84 -11.76
CA ASP A 211 30.49 -8.50 -13.09
C ASP A 211 29.45 -7.81 -13.97
N SER A 212 28.31 -7.41 -13.40
CA SER A 212 27.26 -6.72 -14.14
C SER A 212 27.71 -5.29 -14.51
N ASP A 213 27.70 -5.01 -15.82
CA ASP A 213 27.90 -3.68 -16.38
C ASP A 213 26.57 -2.89 -16.53
N ASP A 214 25.46 -3.42 -16.00
CA ASP A 214 24.15 -2.80 -16.09
C ASP A 214 24.04 -1.59 -15.15
N GLU A 215 23.67 -0.41 -15.69
CA GLU A 215 23.55 0.84 -14.92
C GLU A 215 22.45 0.82 -13.84
N ARG A 216 21.58 -0.20 -13.87
CA ARG A 216 20.56 -0.49 -12.86
C ARG A 216 21.12 -1.29 -11.68
N CYS A 217 22.32 -1.85 -11.80
CA CYS A 217 23.07 -2.48 -10.72
C CYS A 217 24.07 -1.49 -10.10
N PHE A 218 24.20 -1.55 -8.77
CA PHE A 218 25.13 -0.70 -8.01
C PHE A 218 25.72 -1.48 -6.83
N ASN A 219 26.40 -2.58 -7.16
CA ASN A 219 26.92 -3.56 -6.21
C ASN A 219 27.85 -2.94 -5.16
N ILE A 220 27.94 -3.61 -4.00
CA ILE A 220 28.77 -3.17 -2.87
C ILE A 220 30.06 -4.00 -2.86
N ASP A 221 31.20 -3.36 -3.10
CA ASP A 221 32.50 -4.05 -3.09
C ASP A 221 32.85 -4.59 -1.69
N ILE A 222 33.33 -5.82 -1.61
CA ILE A 222 33.77 -6.44 -0.35
C ILE A 222 35.29 -6.35 -0.28
N PRO A 223 35.87 -5.80 0.82
CA PRO A 223 37.31 -5.83 1.04
C PRO A 223 37.87 -7.27 1.00
N SER A 224 39.03 -7.47 0.38
CA SER A 224 39.63 -8.82 0.24
C SER A 224 39.99 -9.48 1.58
N ASP A 225 40.13 -8.69 2.63
CA ASP A 225 40.41 -9.11 4.01
C ASP A 225 39.14 -9.24 4.87
N ASP A 226 37.93 -9.20 4.28
CA ASP A 226 36.67 -9.33 5.02
C ASP A 226 36.47 -10.76 5.55
N PRO A 227 36.44 -10.96 6.89
CA PRO A 227 36.32 -12.29 7.46
C PRO A 227 34.89 -12.83 7.43
N ASP A 228 33.88 -11.97 7.36
CA ASP A 228 32.47 -12.38 7.43
C ASP A 228 31.93 -12.80 6.06
N PHE A 229 32.46 -12.20 4.98
CA PHE A 229 32.08 -12.51 3.59
C PHE A 229 33.24 -13.08 2.77
N ALA A 230 34.11 -13.86 3.42
CA ALA A 230 35.29 -14.46 2.81
C ALA A 230 34.93 -15.23 1.51
N GLY A 231 35.66 -14.95 0.44
CA GLY A 231 35.45 -15.57 -0.87
C GLY A 231 34.41 -14.88 -1.76
N ARG A 232 33.71 -13.84 -1.29
CA ARG A 232 32.83 -12.99 -2.10
C ARG A 232 33.56 -11.71 -2.52
N ARG A 233 33.33 -11.26 -3.76
CA ARG A 233 33.88 -9.98 -4.26
C ARG A 233 32.97 -8.79 -4.01
N CYS A 234 31.66 -9.01 -4.02
CA CYS A 234 30.67 -7.96 -3.81
C CYS A 234 29.40 -8.52 -3.16
N LEU A 235 28.58 -7.63 -2.59
CA LEU A 235 27.16 -7.88 -2.33
C LEU A 235 26.35 -7.30 -3.51
N PRO A 236 25.53 -8.11 -4.20
CA PRO A 236 24.67 -7.60 -5.26
C PRO A 236 23.68 -6.54 -4.74
N PHE A 237 23.44 -5.52 -5.56
CA PHE A 237 22.52 -4.43 -5.21
C PHE A 237 21.84 -3.87 -6.46
N ALA A 238 20.52 -3.98 -6.52
CA ALA A 238 19.73 -3.30 -7.53
C ALA A 238 19.30 -1.91 -7.06
N ARG A 239 19.39 -0.96 -7.98
CA ARG A 239 18.99 0.42 -7.75
C ARG A 239 17.48 0.54 -7.61
N SER A 240 17.05 1.53 -6.84
CA SER A 240 15.63 1.85 -6.66
C SER A 240 15.01 2.33 -7.95
N LEU A 241 13.73 2.02 -8.17
CA LEU A 241 13.01 2.45 -9.37
C LEU A 241 12.94 3.99 -9.44
N PRO A 242 13.22 4.58 -10.61
CA PRO A 242 13.07 6.02 -10.79
C PRO A 242 11.58 6.43 -10.80
N SER A 243 11.32 7.69 -10.43
CA SER A 243 10.01 8.34 -10.55
C SER A 243 10.10 9.45 -11.59
N PRO A 244 9.06 9.68 -12.41
CA PRO A 244 9.03 10.86 -13.25
C PRO A 244 8.99 12.10 -12.36
N ASN A 245 9.61 13.18 -12.84
CA ASN A 245 9.50 14.47 -12.19
C ASN A 245 8.09 15.04 -12.39
N GLU A 246 7.66 15.93 -11.50
CA GLU A 246 6.33 16.54 -11.56
C GLU A 246 6.06 17.14 -12.96
N GLY A 247 4.90 16.78 -13.54
CA GLY A 247 4.53 17.17 -14.90
C GLY A 247 5.25 16.43 -16.03
N CYS A 248 5.88 15.28 -15.74
CA CYS A 248 6.60 14.45 -16.72
C CYS A 248 7.66 15.26 -17.50
N ARG A 249 8.58 15.90 -16.76
CA ARG A 249 9.65 16.73 -17.33
C ARG A 249 11.01 16.08 -17.16
N LEU A 250 11.98 16.51 -17.97
CA LEU A 250 13.39 16.17 -17.75
C LEU A 250 13.81 16.76 -16.40
N GLY A 251 14.33 15.92 -15.53
CA GLY A 251 14.67 16.23 -14.14
C GLY A 251 15.79 15.28 -13.68
N GLN A 252 16.46 15.63 -12.59
CA GLN A 252 17.38 14.70 -11.92
C GLN A 252 16.59 13.47 -11.45
N ARG A 253 17.28 12.36 -11.24
CA ARG A 253 16.66 11.12 -10.77
C ARG A 253 15.93 11.35 -9.45
N GLN A 254 14.66 10.98 -9.42
CA GLN A 254 13.85 10.88 -8.21
C GLN A 254 13.48 9.42 -7.96
N GLN A 255 13.24 9.05 -6.71
CA GLN A 255 12.72 7.74 -6.33
C GLN A 255 11.26 7.89 -5.90
N LEU A 256 10.45 6.87 -6.17
CA LEU A 256 9.03 6.87 -5.82
C LEU A 256 8.83 6.33 -4.39
N ASN A 257 7.85 6.89 -3.70
CA ASN A 257 7.22 6.28 -2.54
C ASN A 257 5.95 5.57 -3.00
N GLN A 258 5.85 4.27 -2.80
CA GLN A 258 4.69 3.49 -3.22
C GLN A 258 3.50 3.60 -2.27
N LEU A 259 3.75 3.99 -1.01
CA LEU A 259 2.70 4.17 0.01
C LEU A 259 2.24 5.61 0.10
N THR A 260 1.09 5.82 0.75
CA THR A 260 0.70 7.17 1.15
C THR A 260 1.71 7.74 2.15
N ALA A 261 1.87 9.06 2.22
CA ALA A 261 2.77 9.68 3.20
C ALA A 261 2.15 9.77 4.60
N PHE A 262 0.82 9.66 4.70
CA PHE A 262 0.08 10.00 5.92
C PHE A 262 0.17 8.85 6.93
N VAL A 263 0.18 9.19 8.22
CA VAL A 263 -0.09 8.20 9.27
C VAL A 263 -1.59 7.91 9.24
N ASP A 264 -1.99 6.93 8.43
CA ASP A 264 -3.39 6.63 8.12
C ASP A 264 -3.74 5.13 8.13
N ALA A 265 -2.81 4.31 8.64
CA ALA A 265 -2.93 2.86 8.76
C ALA A 265 -3.05 2.14 7.40
N SER A 266 -2.50 2.69 6.33
CA SER A 266 -2.35 2.02 5.03
C SER A 266 -1.57 0.71 5.14
N ASN A 267 -0.68 0.53 6.11
CA ASN A 267 -0.07 -0.78 6.42
C ASN A 267 -1.07 -1.84 6.90
N VAL A 268 -2.25 -1.44 7.36
CA VAL A 268 -3.39 -2.32 7.70
C VAL A 268 -4.39 -2.41 6.54
N TYR A 269 -4.65 -1.30 5.84
CA TYR A 269 -5.76 -1.17 4.89
C TYR A 269 -5.38 -1.15 3.40
N GLY A 270 -4.09 -1.17 3.05
CA GLY A 270 -3.60 -0.99 1.69
C GLY A 270 -3.45 0.49 1.30
N SER A 271 -2.67 0.74 0.24
CA SER A 271 -2.45 2.07 -0.36
C SER A 271 -3.19 2.25 -1.69
N SER A 272 -4.00 1.28 -2.10
CA SER A 272 -4.88 1.31 -3.27
C SER A 272 -6.29 0.84 -2.93
N GLU A 273 -7.26 1.20 -3.77
CA GLU A 273 -8.64 0.73 -3.57
C GLU A 273 -8.75 -0.77 -3.79
N GLU A 274 -7.94 -1.30 -4.72
CA GLU A 274 -7.84 -2.72 -5.01
C GLU A 274 -7.33 -3.53 -3.82
N GLU A 275 -6.23 -3.11 -3.18
CA GLU A 275 -5.71 -3.75 -1.97
C GLU A 275 -6.70 -3.66 -0.81
N MET A 276 -7.31 -2.49 -0.60
CA MET A 276 -8.26 -2.27 0.47
C MET A 276 -9.46 -3.21 0.37
N GLU A 277 -10.04 -3.33 -0.82
CA GLU A 277 -11.17 -4.22 -1.06
C GLU A 277 -10.75 -5.70 -0.96
N ALA A 278 -9.53 -6.05 -1.37
CA ALA A 278 -9.03 -7.43 -1.23
C ALA A 278 -8.92 -7.87 0.24
N LEU A 279 -8.70 -6.94 1.17
CA LEU A 279 -8.56 -7.19 2.60
C LEU A 279 -9.89 -7.19 3.38
N ARG A 280 -10.99 -6.75 2.78
CA ARG A 280 -12.30 -6.63 3.43
C ARG A 280 -13.08 -7.94 3.42
N GLU A 281 -13.75 -8.23 4.53
CA GLU A 281 -14.65 -9.37 4.66
C GLU A 281 -16.05 -9.00 4.14
N HIS A 282 -16.46 -9.59 3.03
CA HIS A 282 -17.79 -9.39 2.45
C HIS A 282 -18.65 -10.62 2.67
N SER A 283 -19.36 -10.70 3.81
CA SER A 283 -20.19 -11.88 4.07
C SER A 283 -21.51 -11.87 3.26
N GLY A 284 -21.83 -13.01 2.66
CA GLY A 284 -23.05 -13.24 1.88
C GLY A 284 -24.32 -13.39 2.72
N GLY A 285 -25.13 -12.35 2.91
CA GLY A 285 -26.49 -12.44 3.48
C GLY A 285 -27.63 -12.02 2.55
N ALA A 286 -28.87 -12.16 3.02
CA ALA A 286 -30.10 -11.95 2.25
C ALA A 286 -30.57 -10.48 2.23
N VAL A 287 -31.32 -10.08 1.19
CA VAL A 287 -31.97 -8.77 1.11
C VAL A 287 -33.28 -8.82 1.93
N ASN A 288 -33.39 -8.02 2.99
CA ASN A 288 -34.58 -7.98 3.84
C ASN A 288 -35.62 -6.90 3.43
N SER A 289 -35.28 -5.98 2.53
CA SER A 289 -36.25 -5.00 2.00
C SER A 289 -35.84 -4.41 0.64
N TRP A 290 -36.80 -4.35 -0.28
CA TRP A 290 -36.66 -3.62 -1.54
C TRP A 290 -37.18 -2.20 -1.40
N HIS A 291 -36.37 -1.23 -1.80
CA HIS A 291 -36.75 0.17 -1.89
C HIS A 291 -36.97 0.56 -3.34
N GLN A 292 -38.16 1.06 -3.66
CA GLN A 292 -38.43 1.60 -4.98
C GLN A 292 -37.61 2.88 -5.20
N ILE A 293 -37.01 3.00 -6.38
CA ILE A 293 -36.23 4.17 -6.78
C ILE A 293 -37.12 5.07 -7.64
N ASP A 294 -37.33 6.29 -7.16
CA ASP A 294 -38.18 7.26 -7.83
C ASP A 294 -37.66 7.67 -9.20
N GLY A 295 -38.60 7.84 -10.14
CA GLY A 295 -38.36 8.45 -11.44
C GLY A 295 -38.65 7.53 -12.63
N GLN A 296 -37.65 7.36 -13.49
CA GLN A 296 -37.80 6.81 -14.84
C GLN A 296 -38.08 5.29 -14.82
N LEU A 297 -39.08 4.85 -15.59
CA LEU A 297 -39.34 3.44 -15.83
C LEU A 297 -38.27 2.87 -16.77
N MET A 298 -37.68 1.74 -16.36
CA MET A 298 -36.59 1.07 -17.05
C MET A 298 -37.03 -0.28 -17.60
N LYS A 299 -36.40 -0.69 -18.70
CA LYS A 299 -36.46 -2.06 -19.19
C LYS A 299 -35.38 -2.92 -18.55
N PHE A 300 -34.21 -2.33 -18.30
CA PHE A 300 -33.02 -3.02 -17.80
C PHE A 300 -32.14 -2.04 -17.03
N VAL A 301 -31.52 -2.48 -15.93
CA VAL A 301 -30.51 -1.72 -15.18
C VAL A 301 -29.24 -2.54 -14.93
N SER A 302 -28.12 -1.84 -14.78
CA SER A 302 -26.84 -2.42 -14.41
C SER A 302 -26.12 -1.53 -13.41
N VAL A 303 -25.42 -2.15 -12.46
CA VAL A 303 -24.64 -1.48 -11.42
C VAL A 303 -23.19 -1.94 -11.47
N GLY A 304 -22.27 -1.03 -11.20
CA GLY A 304 -20.82 -1.23 -11.15
C GLY A 304 -20.12 0.07 -10.75
N ARG A 305 -18.78 0.10 -10.67
CA ARG A 305 -18.02 1.28 -10.20
C ARG A 305 -18.20 2.52 -11.07
N SER A 306 -18.63 2.37 -12.33
CA SER A 306 -19.07 3.48 -13.20
C SER A 306 -20.46 4.05 -12.84
N GLY A 307 -21.07 3.57 -11.76
CA GLY A 307 -22.41 3.93 -11.27
C GLY A 307 -23.53 3.06 -11.82
N VAL A 308 -24.76 3.48 -11.54
CA VAL A 308 -25.98 2.79 -11.97
C VAL A 308 -26.45 3.35 -13.31
N TRP A 309 -26.57 2.45 -14.28
CA TRP A 309 -26.99 2.74 -15.65
C TRP A 309 -28.27 1.99 -15.98
N GLY A 310 -29.13 2.59 -16.81
CA GLY A 310 -30.39 2.00 -17.21
C GLY A 310 -30.72 2.28 -18.67
N VAL A 311 -31.54 1.40 -19.25
CA VAL A 311 -32.18 1.62 -20.55
C VAL A 311 -33.68 1.43 -20.41
N ASP A 312 -34.46 2.32 -21.03
CA ASP A 312 -35.92 2.25 -20.98
C ASP A 312 -36.51 1.40 -22.12
N SER A 313 -37.85 1.34 -22.19
CA SER A 313 -38.57 0.57 -23.22
C SER A 313 -38.41 1.10 -24.64
N ASN A 314 -37.94 2.35 -24.80
CA ASN A 314 -37.66 3.00 -26.08
C ASN A 314 -36.15 2.98 -26.40
N ASP A 315 -35.38 2.12 -25.73
CA ASP A 315 -33.92 2.00 -25.83
C ASP A 315 -33.15 3.29 -25.50
N ARG A 316 -33.77 4.24 -24.78
CA ARG A 316 -33.08 5.46 -24.34
C ARG A 316 -32.22 5.15 -23.11
N ILE A 317 -31.02 5.69 -23.10
CA ILE A 317 -30.00 5.42 -22.08
C ILE A 317 -30.08 6.46 -20.97
N TYR A 318 -29.93 6.01 -19.72
CA TYR A 318 -29.90 6.88 -18.55
C TYR A 318 -28.78 6.49 -17.60
N TYR A 319 -28.22 7.51 -16.95
CA TYR A 319 -27.28 7.38 -15.84
C TYR A 319 -27.93 7.92 -14.57
N ARG A 320 -27.75 7.25 -13.42
CA ARG A 320 -28.23 7.71 -12.12
C ARG A 320 -27.18 8.60 -11.45
N THR A 321 -27.45 9.89 -11.34
CA THR A 321 -26.53 10.86 -10.74
C THR A 321 -26.23 10.53 -9.28
N GLY A 322 -24.94 10.61 -8.90
CA GLY A 322 -24.48 10.39 -7.54
C GLY A 322 -24.20 8.93 -7.17
N THR A 323 -24.08 8.05 -8.17
CA THR A 323 -23.81 6.61 -7.96
C THR A 323 -22.43 6.15 -8.46
N TYR A 324 -21.66 7.02 -9.13
CA TYR A 324 -20.30 6.69 -9.59
C TYR A 324 -19.36 6.49 -8.40
N GLN A 325 -18.66 5.34 -8.37
CA GLN A 325 -17.82 4.88 -7.25
C GLN A 325 -18.51 4.95 -5.87
N ASN A 326 -19.85 4.96 -5.88
CA ASN A 326 -20.70 5.00 -4.71
C ASN A 326 -21.99 4.28 -5.05
N GLU A 327 -21.87 3.01 -5.40
CA GLU A 327 -22.98 2.14 -5.79
C GLU A 327 -23.98 1.93 -4.64
N ALA A 328 -23.55 2.19 -3.41
CA ALA A 328 -24.38 2.19 -2.22
C ALA A 328 -25.39 3.36 -2.18
N SER A 329 -25.10 4.46 -2.87
CA SER A 329 -25.99 5.61 -2.94
C SER A 329 -27.26 5.31 -3.74
N PRO A 330 -28.45 5.75 -3.30
CA PRO A 330 -29.67 5.69 -4.13
C PRO A 330 -29.59 6.65 -5.33
N GLY A 331 -28.61 7.56 -5.33
CA GLY A 331 -28.49 8.66 -6.28
C GLY A 331 -29.65 9.66 -6.19
N THR A 332 -29.53 10.76 -6.91
CA THR A 332 -30.48 11.88 -6.81
C THR A 332 -31.44 12.00 -7.99
N GLY A 333 -31.09 11.45 -9.16
CA GLY A 333 -31.90 11.61 -10.37
C GLY A 333 -31.40 10.76 -11.53
N TRP A 334 -32.27 10.53 -12.53
CA TRP A 334 -31.88 9.92 -13.81
C TRP A 334 -31.60 11.02 -14.83
N VAL A 335 -30.43 10.95 -15.46
CA VAL A 335 -30.01 11.85 -16.53
C VAL A 335 -29.94 11.07 -17.83
N ARG A 336 -30.57 11.60 -18.88
CA ARG A 336 -30.56 10.98 -20.20
C ARG A 336 -29.19 11.13 -20.83
N ILE A 337 -28.71 10.04 -21.44
CA ILE A 337 -27.45 9.97 -22.17
C ILE A 337 -27.73 9.75 -23.65
N ASP A 338 -26.96 10.41 -24.50
CA ASP A 338 -27.10 10.28 -25.95
C ASP A 338 -26.79 8.86 -26.45
N GLY A 339 -27.51 8.46 -27.50
CA GLY A 339 -27.47 7.12 -28.08
C GLY A 339 -28.74 6.32 -27.79
N ALA A 340 -28.78 5.10 -28.32
CA ALA A 340 -29.86 4.14 -28.10
C ALA A 340 -29.29 2.72 -27.90
N LEU A 341 -29.62 2.09 -26.78
CA LEU A 341 -29.17 0.74 -26.42
C LEU A 341 -30.34 -0.06 -25.86
N LYS A 342 -30.43 -1.34 -26.24
CA LYS A 342 -31.43 -2.25 -25.70
C LYS A 342 -30.99 -2.95 -24.41
N GLN A 343 -29.68 -2.99 -24.15
CA GLN A 343 -29.07 -3.54 -22.93
C GLN A 343 -27.74 -2.84 -22.64
N ILE A 344 -27.41 -2.72 -21.36
CA ILE A 344 -26.25 -1.98 -20.85
C ILE A 344 -25.60 -2.72 -19.67
N SER A 345 -24.29 -2.59 -19.52
CA SER A 345 -23.50 -3.16 -18.44
C SER A 345 -22.46 -2.16 -17.94
N SER A 346 -22.41 -1.95 -16.63
CA SER A 346 -21.55 -1.00 -15.93
C SER A 346 -20.31 -1.72 -15.37
N GLY A 347 -19.12 -1.27 -15.77
CA GLY A 347 -17.83 -1.78 -15.27
C GLY A 347 -17.15 -0.79 -14.32
N ASN A 348 -15.82 -0.78 -14.29
CA ASN A 348 -15.01 0.22 -13.59
C ASN A 348 -14.45 1.26 -14.58
N ASN A 349 -14.93 2.51 -14.48
CA ASN A 349 -14.62 3.63 -15.39
C ASN A 349 -14.96 3.36 -16.86
N ILE A 350 -15.85 2.40 -17.10
CA ILE A 350 -16.29 1.98 -18.41
C ILE A 350 -17.73 1.45 -18.39
N VAL A 351 -18.39 1.56 -19.52
CA VAL A 351 -19.73 1.01 -19.77
C VAL A 351 -19.76 0.37 -21.15
N TRP A 352 -20.44 -0.75 -21.29
CA TRP A 352 -20.68 -1.41 -22.56
C TRP A 352 -22.17 -1.61 -22.73
N GLY A 353 -22.60 -1.71 -23.97
CA GLY A 353 -23.98 -2.08 -24.27
C GLY A 353 -24.15 -2.47 -25.72
N VAL A 354 -25.37 -2.87 -26.04
CA VAL A 354 -25.76 -3.30 -27.38
C VAL A 354 -27.06 -2.61 -27.80
N ASN A 355 -27.17 -2.28 -29.09
CA ASN A 355 -28.38 -1.62 -29.64
C ASN A 355 -29.41 -2.64 -30.16
N SER A 356 -30.52 -2.15 -30.71
CA SER A 356 -31.57 -2.98 -31.31
C SER A 356 -31.07 -3.89 -32.43
N ASN A 357 -30.04 -3.47 -33.17
CA ASN A 357 -29.43 -4.18 -34.30
C ASN A 357 -28.32 -5.17 -33.89
N ASP A 358 -28.14 -5.43 -32.59
CA ASP A 358 -27.03 -6.21 -32.02
C ASP A 358 -25.64 -5.57 -32.17
N ASP A 359 -25.54 -4.29 -32.58
CA ASP A 359 -24.25 -3.60 -32.62
C ASP A 359 -23.75 -3.31 -31.21
N ILE A 360 -22.45 -3.48 -31.01
CA ILE A 360 -21.79 -3.40 -29.70
C ILE A 360 -21.16 -2.01 -29.54
N TYR A 361 -21.33 -1.41 -28.38
CA TYR A 361 -20.74 -0.11 -28.06
C TYR A 361 -20.04 -0.12 -26.71
N ILE A 362 -18.95 0.63 -26.64
CA ILE A 362 -18.20 0.93 -25.42
C ILE A 362 -18.26 2.43 -25.17
N ARG A 363 -18.49 2.84 -23.92
CA ARG A 363 -18.44 4.23 -23.49
C ARG A 363 -17.13 4.47 -22.75
N LEU A 364 -16.42 5.51 -23.15
CA LEU A 364 -15.11 5.88 -22.60
C LEU A 364 -15.19 7.21 -21.86
N GLY A 365 -14.11 7.54 -21.15
CA GLY A 365 -13.94 8.83 -20.46
C GLY A 365 -14.77 8.98 -19.19
N ILE A 366 -15.34 7.89 -18.67
CA ILE A 366 -16.03 7.89 -17.38
C ILE A 366 -14.98 8.10 -16.29
N SER A 367 -15.19 9.12 -15.46
CA SER A 367 -14.28 9.52 -14.39
C SER A 367 -15.06 10.28 -13.31
N SER A 368 -14.44 10.56 -12.17
CA SER A 368 -15.03 11.41 -11.13
C SER A 368 -15.44 12.80 -11.64
N ARG A 369 -14.72 13.34 -12.63
CA ARG A 369 -15.04 14.62 -13.29
C ARG A 369 -16.18 14.52 -14.28
N TYR A 370 -16.25 13.41 -15.02
CA TYR A 370 -17.30 13.11 -15.99
C TYR A 370 -17.93 11.76 -15.69
N PRO A 371 -18.80 11.65 -14.68
CA PRO A 371 -19.40 10.37 -14.29
C PRO A 371 -20.23 9.72 -15.41
N GLN A 372 -20.70 10.52 -16.37
CA GLN A 372 -21.41 10.04 -17.54
C GLN A 372 -20.48 9.69 -18.72
N GLY A 373 -19.17 9.91 -18.61
CA GLY A 373 -18.23 9.70 -19.72
C GLY A 373 -18.42 10.65 -20.91
N THR A 374 -17.52 10.56 -21.88
CA THR A 374 -17.39 11.54 -22.97
C THR A 374 -18.03 11.10 -24.28
N GLY A 375 -18.15 9.79 -24.54
CA GLY A 375 -18.76 9.33 -25.80
C GLY A 375 -18.75 7.82 -26.01
N TRP A 376 -19.51 7.38 -27.02
CA TRP A 376 -19.60 5.99 -27.46
C TRP A 376 -18.63 5.70 -28.60
N ARG A 377 -18.03 4.51 -28.57
CA ARG A 377 -17.26 3.92 -29.67
C ARG A 377 -17.88 2.57 -30.03
N GLN A 378 -18.07 2.31 -31.31
CA GLN A 378 -18.57 1.01 -31.77
C GLN A 378 -17.46 -0.05 -31.69
N ILE A 379 -17.81 -1.25 -31.26
CA ILE A 379 -16.92 -2.42 -31.23
C ILE A 379 -17.36 -3.39 -32.33
N PRO A 380 -16.43 -3.89 -33.17
CA PRO A 380 -16.75 -4.88 -34.19
C PRO A 380 -17.37 -6.14 -33.60
N GLY A 381 -18.34 -6.70 -34.32
CA GLY A 381 -19.10 -7.89 -33.92
C GLY A 381 -20.57 -7.57 -33.65
N GLN A 382 -21.37 -8.61 -33.44
CA GLN A 382 -22.80 -8.49 -33.15
C GLN A 382 -23.16 -9.35 -31.95
N LEU A 383 -23.69 -8.72 -30.89
CA LEU A 383 -24.15 -9.38 -29.67
C LEU A 383 -25.53 -8.84 -29.28
N LYS A 384 -26.38 -9.72 -28.77
CA LYS A 384 -27.70 -9.32 -28.23
C LYS A 384 -27.64 -8.96 -26.75
N GLN A 385 -26.58 -9.37 -26.05
CA GLN A 385 -26.32 -9.06 -24.65
C GLN A 385 -24.82 -9.10 -24.35
N VAL A 386 -24.35 -8.17 -23.51
CA VAL A 386 -22.97 -8.07 -23.03
C VAL A 386 -22.95 -7.87 -21.51
N HIS A 387 -21.92 -8.41 -20.84
CA HIS A 387 -21.65 -8.21 -19.42
C HIS A 387 -20.17 -7.91 -19.21
N ILE A 388 -19.90 -6.94 -18.34
CA ILE A 388 -18.56 -6.56 -17.90
C ILE A 388 -18.44 -6.93 -16.43
N SER A 389 -17.28 -7.46 -16.02
CA SER A 389 -16.94 -7.56 -14.60
C SER A 389 -16.71 -6.16 -14.01
N PRO A 390 -17.41 -5.77 -12.93
CA PRO A 390 -17.17 -4.50 -12.24
C PRO A 390 -15.78 -4.40 -11.58
N THR A 391 -15.09 -5.52 -11.35
CA THR A 391 -13.78 -5.60 -10.68
C THR A 391 -12.62 -5.64 -11.66
N SER A 392 -12.70 -6.48 -12.71
CA SER A 392 -11.60 -6.71 -13.64
C SER A 392 -11.80 -6.16 -15.06
N ASN A 393 -12.96 -5.55 -15.34
CA ASN A 393 -13.35 -5.05 -16.67
C ASN A 393 -13.35 -6.12 -17.78
N GLN A 394 -13.28 -7.41 -17.45
CA GLN A 394 -13.38 -8.49 -18.42
C GLN A 394 -14.78 -8.55 -19.02
N VAL A 395 -14.89 -8.86 -20.33
CA VAL A 395 -16.14 -8.75 -21.10
C VAL A 395 -16.53 -10.08 -21.73
N TRP A 396 -17.78 -10.47 -21.50
CA TRP A 396 -18.43 -11.62 -22.11
C TRP A 396 -19.77 -11.20 -22.72
N GLY A 397 -20.25 -11.95 -23.69
CA GLY A 397 -21.58 -11.72 -24.25
C GLY A 397 -22.07 -12.86 -25.12
N VAL A 398 -23.30 -12.72 -25.58
CA VAL A 398 -23.98 -13.71 -26.43
C VAL A 398 -24.63 -13.03 -27.64
N ASN A 399 -24.65 -13.71 -28.77
CA ASN A 399 -25.29 -13.21 -30.00
C ASN A 399 -26.74 -13.71 -30.17
N SER A 400 -27.40 -13.26 -31.23
CA SER A 400 -28.77 -13.64 -31.57
C SER A 400 -28.98 -15.16 -31.70
N TRP A 401 -27.95 -15.90 -32.17
CA TRP A 401 -27.93 -17.36 -32.25
C TRP A 401 -27.59 -18.08 -30.93
N ASN A 402 -27.45 -17.36 -29.81
CA ASN A 402 -27.02 -17.87 -28.50
C ASN A 402 -25.56 -18.36 -28.43
N ASN A 403 -24.72 -18.05 -29.42
CA ASN A 403 -23.29 -18.34 -29.33
C ASN A 403 -22.63 -17.40 -28.31
N ILE A 404 -21.68 -17.93 -27.55
CA ILE A 404 -21.02 -17.26 -26.44
C ILE A 404 -19.68 -16.71 -26.91
N TYR A 405 -19.36 -15.47 -26.51
CA TYR A 405 -18.10 -14.83 -26.85
C TYR A 405 -17.47 -14.17 -25.63
N ARG A 406 -16.16 -14.30 -25.52
CA ARG A 406 -15.31 -13.57 -24.58
C ARG A 406 -14.46 -12.58 -25.35
N ARG A 407 -14.30 -11.36 -24.83
CA ARG A 407 -13.37 -10.37 -25.38
C ARG A 407 -11.95 -10.64 -24.86
N THR A 408 -10.96 -10.62 -25.75
CA THR A 408 -9.55 -10.83 -25.40
C THR A 408 -8.73 -9.54 -25.59
N GLY A 409 -7.55 -9.48 -24.97
CA GLY A 409 -6.63 -8.35 -25.09
C GLY A 409 -7.09 -7.07 -24.40
N ILE A 410 -8.04 -7.16 -23.46
CA ILE A 410 -8.44 -6.06 -22.59
C ILE A 410 -7.30 -5.78 -21.61
N THR A 411 -6.83 -4.54 -21.58
CA THR A 411 -5.83 -4.04 -20.62
C THR A 411 -6.25 -2.64 -20.16
N ALA A 412 -5.60 -2.10 -19.13
CA ALA A 412 -5.84 -0.72 -18.69
C ALA A 412 -5.62 0.31 -19.81
N SER A 413 -4.61 0.08 -20.67
CA SER A 413 -4.32 0.93 -21.84
C SER A 413 -5.20 0.64 -23.06
N ASN A 414 -5.76 -0.57 -23.17
CA ASN A 414 -6.70 -0.95 -24.22
C ASN A 414 -8.01 -1.51 -23.64
N PRO A 415 -8.89 -0.64 -23.12
CA PRO A 415 -10.13 -1.06 -22.50
C PRO A 415 -11.16 -1.65 -23.48
N ALA A 416 -10.97 -1.50 -24.80
CA ALA A 416 -11.81 -2.18 -25.80
C ALA A 416 -11.45 -3.65 -26.01
N GLY A 417 -10.25 -4.06 -25.62
CA GLY A 417 -9.68 -5.32 -26.08
C GLY A 417 -9.46 -5.38 -27.60
N THR A 418 -8.97 -6.50 -28.07
CA THR A 418 -8.55 -6.70 -29.47
C THR A 418 -9.55 -7.55 -30.25
N ASN A 419 -9.85 -8.76 -29.76
CA ASN A 419 -10.61 -9.76 -30.52
C ASN A 419 -11.74 -10.40 -29.71
N TRP A 420 -12.67 -11.04 -30.41
CA TRP A 420 -13.66 -11.93 -29.82
C TRP A 420 -13.18 -13.38 -29.94
N GLN A 421 -13.16 -14.09 -28.82
CA GLN A 421 -12.95 -15.52 -28.74
C GLN A 421 -14.32 -16.19 -28.56
N GLN A 422 -14.69 -17.09 -29.48
CA GLN A 422 -15.90 -17.88 -29.30
C GLN A 422 -15.69 -18.96 -28.24
N ILE A 423 -16.65 -19.08 -27.34
CA ILE A 423 -16.68 -20.09 -26.29
C ILE A 423 -17.73 -21.14 -26.65
N SER A 424 -17.39 -22.41 -26.49
CA SER A 424 -18.31 -23.52 -26.78
C SER A 424 -19.55 -23.49 -25.88
N GLY A 425 -20.68 -23.93 -26.41
CA GLY A 425 -21.99 -23.93 -25.73
C GLY A 425 -22.95 -22.86 -26.26
N TRP A 426 -24.18 -22.89 -25.74
CA TRP A 426 -25.25 -21.97 -26.14
C TRP A 426 -25.95 -21.36 -24.93
N LEU A 427 -25.88 -20.04 -24.81
CA LEU A 427 -26.52 -19.28 -23.74
C LEU A 427 -27.31 -18.10 -24.32
N LYS A 428 -28.46 -17.78 -23.71
CA LYS A 428 -29.22 -16.59 -24.05
C LYS A 428 -28.82 -15.37 -23.22
N PHE A 429 -28.14 -15.59 -22.10
CA PHE A 429 -27.64 -14.57 -21.18
C PHE A 429 -26.40 -15.09 -20.46
N VAL A 430 -25.36 -14.26 -20.33
CA VAL A 430 -24.11 -14.58 -19.62
C VAL A 430 -23.73 -13.43 -18.68
N SER A 431 -23.16 -13.79 -17.53
CA SER A 431 -22.66 -12.87 -16.52
C SER A 431 -21.30 -13.32 -16.01
N ILE A 432 -20.47 -12.35 -15.65
CA ILE A 432 -19.13 -12.55 -15.10
C ILE A 432 -18.97 -11.74 -13.81
N GLY A 433 -18.33 -12.34 -12.82
CA GLY A 433 -17.99 -11.77 -11.51
C GLY A 433 -16.96 -12.66 -10.81
N ARG A 434 -16.54 -12.34 -9.59
CA ARG A 434 -15.60 -13.16 -8.80
C ARG A 434 -16.14 -14.57 -8.47
N ALA A 435 -17.46 -14.73 -8.39
CA ALA A 435 -18.11 -16.05 -8.32
C ALA A 435 -17.97 -16.88 -9.63
N GLY A 436 -17.33 -16.33 -10.66
CA GLY A 436 -17.02 -16.94 -11.94
C GLY A 436 -17.99 -16.55 -13.05
N VAL A 437 -17.91 -17.27 -14.17
CA VAL A 437 -18.76 -17.06 -15.35
C VAL A 437 -19.98 -17.97 -15.28
N TRP A 438 -21.15 -17.35 -15.29
CA TRP A 438 -22.45 -18.00 -15.17
C TRP A 438 -23.36 -17.60 -16.33
N GLY A 439 -24.31 -18.46 -16.68
CA GLY A 439 -25.25 -18.16 -17.74
C GLY A 439 -26.51 -19.01 -17.71
N VAL A 440 -27.49 -18.59 -18.50
CA VAL A 440 -28.72 -19.35 -18.73
C VAL A 440 -28.94 -19.58 -20.23
N ASN A 441 -29.42 -20.76 -20.59
CA ASN A 441 -29.74 -21.09 -21.98
C ASN A 441 -31.19 -20.76 -22.35
N SER A 442 -31.57 -21.02 -23.60
CA SER A 442 -32.93 -20.77 -24.10
C SER A 442 -34.03 -21.56 -23.37
N TYR A 443 -33.68 -22.66 -22.72
CA TYR A 443 -34.56 -23.49 -21.89
C TYR A 443 -34.58 -23.07 -20.41
N ASN A 444 -34.00 -21.92 -20.07
CA ASN A 444 -33.83 -21.42 -18.69
C ASN A 444 -32.91 -22.27 -17.81
N GLN A 445 -32.18 -23.22 -18.37
CA GLN A 445 -31.23 -24.05 -17.60
C GLN A 445 -29.98 -23.23 -17.27
N ILE A 446 -29.49 -23.39 -16.03
CA ILE A 446 -28.37 -22.63 -15.48
C ILE A 446 -27.07 -23.37 -15.74
N TYR A 447 -26.03 -22.64 -16.12
CA TYR A 447 -24.69 -23.19 -16.34
C TYR A 447 -23.64 -22.34 -15.63
N TYR A 448 -22.67 -23.02 -15.02
CA TYR A 448 -21.45 -22.45 -14.47
C TYR A 448 -20.24 -22.91 -15.31
N ARG A 449 -19.29 -22.02 -15.56
CA ARG A 449 -18.06 -22.35 -16.27
C ARG A 449 -16.90 -22.61 -15.31
N THR A 450 -16.48 -23.86 -15.25
CA THR A 450 -15.39 -24.32 -14.36
C THR A 450 -14.06 -23.62 -14.64
N GLY A 451 -13.32 -23.31 -13.57
CA GLY A 451 -12.01 -22.64 -13.65
C GLY A 451 -12.08 -21.14 -13.94
N THR A 452 -13.21 -20.49 -13.63
CA THR A 452 -13.38 -19.03 -13.77
C THR A 452 -13.69 -18.31 -12.45
N SER A 453 -14.00 -19.04 -11.37
CA SER A 453 -14.16 -18.43 -10.04
C SER A 453 -12.80 -17.97 -9.50
N GLY A 454 -12.74 -16.77 -8.93
CA GLY A 454 -11.50 -16.12 -8.50
C GLY A 454 -10.61 -15.59 -9.63
N ASP A 455 -10.77 -16.11 -10.86
CA ASP A 455 -10.01 -15.71 -12.05
C ASP A 455 -10.94 -15.34 -13.20
N GLU A 456 -11.34 -14.07 -13.22
CA GLU A 456 -12.25 -13.50 -14.23
C GLU A 456 -11.59 -13.36 -15.62
N ALA A 457 -10.26 -13.42 -15.69
CA ALA A 457 -9.50 -13.36 -16.94
C ALA A 457 -9.40 -14.74 -17.62
N SER A 458 -9.55 -15.83 -16.86
CA SER A 458 -9.58 -17.18 -17.39
C SER A 458 -10.74 -17.40 -18.38
N ALA A 459 -10.45 -18.15 -19.45
CA ALA A 459 -11.48 -18.64 -20.35
C ALA A 459 -12.27 -19.82 -19.76
N GLY A 460 -11.80 -20.41 -18.67
CA GLY A 460 -12.35 -21.63 -18.07
C GLY A 460 -12.31 -22.85 -18.99
N HIS A 461 -12.71 -24.00 -18.45
CA HIS A 461 -12.53 -25.29 -19.11
C HIS A 461 -13.82 -25.86 -19.68
N SER A 462 -14.90 -25.89 -18.90
CA SER A 462 -16.15 -26.59 -19.28
C SER A 462 -17.37 -26.02 -18.59
N TRP A 463 -18.53 -26.14 -19.25
CA TRP A 463 -19.83 -25.79 -18.67
C TRP A 463 -20.39 -26.96 -17.86
N VAL A 464 -20.77 -26.68 -16.62
CA VAL A 464 -21.47 -27.60 -15.73
C VAL A 464 -22.87 -27.07 -15.55
N GLN A 465 -23.88 -27.91 -15.81
CA GLN A 465 -25.27 -27.55 -15.53
C GLN A 465 -25.48 -27.50 -14.02
N VAL A 466 -26.14 -26.45 -13.56
CA VAL A 466 -26.49 -26.24 -12.18
C VAL A 466 -28.02 -26.33 -12.07
N ASP A 467 -28.53 -27.06 -11.07
CA ASP A 467 -29.97 -27.29 -10.95
C ASP A 467 -30.76 -25.98 -10.88
N GLY A 468 -32.04 -25.99 -11.23
CA GLY A 468 -32.89 -24.80 -11.19
C GLY A 468 -33.19 -24.23 -12.58
N SER A 469 -34.02 -23.18 -12.59
CA SER A 469 -34.53 -22.57 -13.82
C SER A 469 -34.60 -21.05 -13.66
N LEU A 470 -33.80 -20.33 -14.44
CA LEU A 470 -33.70 -18.87 -14.39
C LEU A 470 -33.82 -18.26 -15.79
N THR A 471 -34.51 -17.13 -15.89
CA THR A 471 -34.64 -16.35 -17.12
C THR A 471 -33.50 -15.36 -17.28
N GLN A 472 -32.92 -14.89 -16.17
CA GLN A 472 -31.74 -14.02 -16.10
C GLN A 472 -30.89 -14.38 -14.88
N ILE A 473 -29.57 -14.18 -15.01
CA ILE A 473 -28.58 -14.48 -13.98
C ILE A 473 -27.51 -13.39 -13.95
N THR A 474 -26.96 -13.12 -12.77
CA THR A 474 -25.86 -12.18 -12.54
C THR A 474 -24.89 -12.77 -11.52
N SER A 475 -23.59 -12.65 -11.81
CA SER A 475 -22.49 -13.17 -10.99
C SER A 475 -21.86 -11.99 -10.23
N GLY A 476 -21.79 -12.08 -8.91
CA GLY A 476 -21.24 -11.06 -8.01
C GLY A 476 -19.91 -11.49 -7.37
N ASP A 477 -19.64 -10.96 -6.17
CA ASP A 477 -18.51 -11.40 -5.34
C ASP A 477 -18.94 -12.52 -4.39
N GLY A 478 -18.45 -13.73 -4.62
CA GLY A 478 -18.84 -14.95 -3.88
C GLY A 478 -20.28 -15.46 -4.08
N GLU A 479 -21.14 -14.73 -4.79
CA GLU A 479 -22.54 -15.11 -4.94
C GLU A 479 -23.09 -14.95 -6.36
N VAL A 480 -24.19 -15.63 -6.63
CA VAL A 480 -24.86 -15.62 -7.94
C VAL A 480 -26.34 -15.41 -7.74
N TRP A 481 -26.85 -14.34 -8.34
CA TRP A 481 -28.26 -13.96 -8.28
C TRP A 481 -28.95 -14.26 -9.59
N GLY A 482 -30.26 -14.46 -9.54
CA GLY A 482 -31.06 -14.51 -10.76
C GLY A 482 -32.54 -14.53 -10.47
N VAL A 483 -33.31 -14.46 -11.55
CA VAL A 483 -34.78 -14.47 -11.48
C VAL A 483 -35.34 -15.55 -12.39
N ASN A 484 -36.47 -16.14 -12.01
CA ASN A 484 -37.15 -17.15 -12.81
C ASN A 484 -38.27 -16.55 -13.68
N SER A 485 -39.03 -17.40 -14.38
CA SER A 485 -40.14 -16.99 -15.25
C SER A 485 -41.34 -16.40 -14.50
N ASN A 486 -41.41 -16.61 -13.18
CA ASN A 486 -42.42 -16.05 -12.29
C ASN A 486 -41.89 -14.79 -11.56
N ASN A 487 -40.77 -14.21 -12.02
CA ASN A 487 -40.08 -13.07 -11.40
C ASN A 487 -39.62 -13.29 -9.94
N GLN A 488 -39.55 -14.54 -9.51
CA GLN A 488 -39.04 -14.90 -8.19
C GLN A 488 -37.52 -14.81 -8.20
N ILE A 489 -36.95 -14.25 -7.14
CA ILE A 489 -35.53 -13.89 -7.04
C ILE A 489 -34.81 -14.97 -6.24
N TYR A 490 -33.71 -15.49 -6.78
CA TYR A 490 -32.88 -16.51 -6.15
C TYR A 490 -31.46 -16.00 -5.98
N VAL A 491 -30.83 -16.38 -4.87
CA VAL A 491 -29.39 -16.21 -4.64
C VAL A 491 -28.76 -17.56 -4.33
N ARG A 492 -27.57 -17.79 -4.88
CA ARG A 492 -26.67 -18.89 -4.56
C ARG A 492 -25.42 -18.34 -3.88
N ARG A 493 -25.09 -18.89 -2.70
CA ARG A 493 -23.94 -18.50 -1.87
C ARG A 493 -22.70 -19.37 -2.16
N GLU A 494 -21.54 -18.97 -1.65
CA GLU A 494 -20.26 -19.70 -1.82
C GLU A 494 -20.31 -21.14 -1.29
N ASP A 495 -21.01 -21.37 -0.18
CA ASP A 495 -21.23 -22.70 0.41
C ASP A 495 -22.12 -23.62 -0.45
N GLY A 496 -22.65 -23.09 -1.56
CA GLY A 496 -23.55 -23.78 -2.45
C GLY A 496 -25.01 -23.79 -2.01
N GLY A 497 -25.34 -23.11 -0.91
CA GLY A 497 -26.71 -22.85 -0.46
C GLY A 497 -27.49 -22.03 -1.48
N ARG A 498 -28.81 -22.23 -1.50
CA ARG A 498 -29.75 -21.49 -2.35
C ARG A 498 -30.87 -20.93 -1.51
N GLU A 499 -31.23 -19.69 -1.79
CA GLU A 499 -32.25 -18.96 -1.06
C GLU A 499 -33.19 -18.24 -2.01
N LEU A 500 -34.47 -18.21 -1.65
CA LEU A 500 -35.52 -17.44 -2.31
C LEU A 500 -35.64 -16.09 -1.59
N ILE A 501 -35.51 -15.00 -2.34
CA ILE A 501 -35.61 -13.64 -1.83
C ILE A 501 -37.01 -13.09 -2.15
N GLU A 502 -37.67 -12.51 -1.14
CA GLU A 502 -38.98 -11.90 -1.31
C GLU A 502 -38.89 -10.71 -2.28
N GLY A 503 -39.82 -10.63 -3.23
CA GLY A 503 -39.87 -9.59 -4.26
C GLY A 503 -40.44 -10.12 -5.59
N ASP A 504 -40.71 -9.20 -6.52
CA ASP A 504 -41.23 -9.48 -7.86
C ASP A 504 -40.43 -8.65 -8.89
N LEU A 505 -39.31 -9.22 -9.36
CA LEU A 505 -38.40 -8.57 -10.29
C LEU A 505 -38.16 -9.44 -11.53
N LYS A 506 -38.25 -8.82 -12.71
CA LYS A 506 -37.95 -9.47 -14.00
C LYS A 506 -36.45 -9.50 -14.33
N GLN A 507 -35.65 -8.72 -13.60
CA GLN A 507 -34.21 -8.61 -13.78
C GLN A 507 -33.56 -8.12 -12.49
N VAL A 508 -32.42 -8.71 -12.15
CA VAL A 508 -31.56 -8.30 -11.03
C VAL A 508 -30.11 -8.12 -11.49
N TYR A 509 -29.38 -7.25 -10.80
CA TYR A 509 -27.97 -6.98 -11.01
C TYR A 509 -27.32 -6.73 -9.64
N VAL A 510 -26.27 -7.47 -9.33
CA VAL A 510 -25.54 -7.35 -8.07
C VAL A 510 -24.31 -6.47 -8.26
N SER A 511 -24.02 -5.61 -7.29
CA SER A 511 -22.75 -4.89 -7.25
C SER A 511 -21.67 -5.81 -6.68
N SER A 512 -20.52 -5.88 -7.35
CA SER A 512 -19.35 -6.66 -6.87
C SER A 512 -18.45 -5.88 -5.88
N SER A 513 -18.87 -4.67 -5.50
CA SER A 513 -18.10 -3.68 -4.71
C SER A 513 -18.94 -3.06 -3.59
N SER A 514 -20.20 -3.49 -3.44
CA SER A 514 -21.09 -3.03 -2.38
C SER A 514 -22.10 -4.13 -2.05
N ASN A 515 -22.77 -3.98 -0.91
CA ASN A 515 -23.81 -4.89 -0.44
C ASN A 515 -25.18 -4.63 -1.12
N GLN A 516 -25.21 -4.15 -2.36
CA GLN A 516 -26.45 -3.74 -3.03
C GLN A 516 -26.82 -4.58 -4.25
N VAL A 517 -28.13 -4.84 -4.36
CA VAL A 517 -28.75 -5.48 -5.51
C VAL A 517 -29.75 -4.50 -6.11
N TRP A 518 -29.63 -4.27 -7.41
CA TRP A 518 -30.56 -3.44 -8.16
C TRP A 518 -31.39 -4.32 -9.08
N GLY A 519 -32.63 -3.94 -9.34
CA GLY A 519 -33.45 -4.69 -10.26
C GLY A 519 -34.64 -3.90 -10.78
N VAL A 520 -35.35 -4.53 -11.70
CA VAL A 520 -36.49 -3.93 -12.39
C VAL A 520 -37.69 -4.87 -12.29
N SER A 521 -38.86 -4.33 -11.96
CA SER A 521 -40.10 -5.10 -12.00
C SER A 521 -40.65 -5.26 -13.42
N SER A 522 -41.66 -6.11 -13.59
CA SER A 522 -42.36 -6.25 -14.88
C SER A 522 -42.93 -4.92 -15.38
N ALA A 523 -43.42 -4.07 -14.47
CA ALA A 523 -43.93 -2.73 -14.77
C ALA A 523 -42.84 -1.70 -15.12
N GLY A 524 -41.56 -2.06 -14.99
CA GLY A 524 -40.43 -1.18 -15.27
C GLY A 524 -40.01 -0.29 -14.10
N SER A 525 -40.62 -0.45 -12.92
CA SER A 525 -40.17 0.24 -11.71
C SER A 525 -38.82 -0.30 -11.27
N VAL A 526 -37.90 0.60 -10.92
CA VAL A 526 -36.56 0.24 -10.44
C VAL A 526 -36.61 0.06 -8.93
N TYR A 527 -36.00 -1.02 -8.45
CA TYR A 527 -35.88 -1.32 -7.04
C TYR A 527 -34.41 -1.53 -6.66
N ARG A 528 -34.11 -1.18 -5.42
CA ARG A 528 -32.81 -1.35 -4.80
C ARG A 528 -32.99 -2.11 -3.49
N GLY A 529 -32.36 -3.27 -3.39
CA GLY A 529 -32.27 -4.09 -2.20
C GLY A 529 -30.95 -3.86 -1.50
N ILE A 530 -30.99 -3.70 -0.17
CA ILE A 530 -29.78 -3.70 0.67
C ILE A 530 -29.64 -5.11 1.24
N LYS A 531 -28.49 -5.73 0.97
CA LYS A 531 -28.11 -7.02 1.55
C LYS A 531 -27.89 -6.84 3.05
N GLN A 532 -28.79 -7.39 3.85
CA GLN A 532 -28.56 -7.53 5.29
C GLN A 532 -27.74 -8.80 5.50
N ILE A 533 -26.46 -8.60 5.85
CA ILE A 533 -25.52 -9.68 6.08
C ILE A 533 -25.92 -10.41 7.36
N VAL A 534 -26.55 -11.58 7.21
CA VAL A 534 -26.73 -12.54 8.30
C VAL A 534 -25.76 -13.69 8.10
N SER A 535 -24.57 -13.54 8.68
CA SER A 535 -23.79 -14.70 9.15
C SER A 535 -23.00 -14.45 10.46
N SER A 536 -22.99 -13.23 11.02
CA SER A 536 -22.51 -13.01 12.41
C SER A 536 -23.09 -11.78 13.13
N GLY A 537 -23.94 -10.97 12.49
CA GLY A 537 -24.43 -9.69 13.04
C GLY A 537 -23.39 -8.56 13.06
N ALA A 538 -22.15 -8.81 12.63
CA ALA A 538 -21.10 -7.82 12.50
C ALA A 538 -20.84 -7.46 11.02
N ARG A 539 -20.60 -6.18 10.75
CA ARG A 539 -20.35 -5.57 9.44
C ARG A 539 -19.04 -4.81 9.46
N GLY A 540 -18.50 -4.50 8.29
CA GLY A 540 -17.31 -3.69 8.08
C GLY A 540 -16.05 -4.33 8.66
N LEU A 541 -15.90 -5.65 8.52
CA LEU A 541 -14.77 -6.40 9.06
C LEU A 541 -13.63 -6.51 8.02
N LEU A 542 -12.41 -6.72 8.51
CA LEU A 542 -11.29 -7.23 7.73
C LEU A 542 -11.33 -8.76 7.71
N LYS A 543 -10.91 -9.36 6.58
CA LYS A 543 -10.72 -10.81 6.44
C LYS A 543 -9.77 -11.30 7.51
N SER A 544 -10.04 -12.46 8.07
CA SER A 544 -9.19 -13.07 9.08
C SER A 544 -9.22 -14.59 8.97
N ARG A 545 -8.32 -15.28 9.67
CA ARG A 545 -8.39 -16.74 9.85
C ARG A 545 -8.45 -17.10 11.34
N PRO A 546 -9.07 -18.23 11.69
CA PRO A 546 -9.01 -18.75 13.06
C PRO A 546 -7.56 -19.01 13.50
N ASN A 547 -7.28 -18.88 14.79
CA ASN A 547 -6.00 -19.26 15.35
C ASN A 547 -5.89 -20.79 15.43
N PRO A 548 -4.97 -21.43 14.71
CA PRO A 548 -4.88 -22.89 14.69
C PRO A 548 -4.28 -23.47 15.98
N ALA A 549 -3.61 -22.66 16.81
CA ALA A 549 -3.10 -23.09 18.12
C ALA A 549 -4.25 -23.40 19.09
N ASP A 550 -5.36 -22.65 19.00
CA ASP A 550 -6.59 -22.83 19.77
C ASP A 550 -7.74 -22.08 19.08
N GLY A 551 -8.77 -22.81 18.65
CA GLY A 551 -9.92 -22.24 17.93
C GLY A 551 -10.76 -21.25 18.74
N ASN A 552 -10.57 -21.16 20.06
CA ASN A 552 -11.22 -20.15 20.91
C ASN A 552 -10.43 -18.85 21.03
N GLN A 553 -9.17 -18.81 20.57
CA GLN A 553 -8.33 -17.62 20.61
C GLN A 553 -8.69 -16.63 19.50
N LYS A 554 -8.22 -15.39 19.67
CA LYS A 554 -8.48 -14.30 18.72
C LYS A 554 -7.89 -14.58 17.34
N GLU A 555 -8.54 -13.99 16.35
CA GLU A 555 -8.24 -14.09 14.92
C GLU A 555 -6.78 -13.81 14.56
N LEU A 556 -6.29 -14.43 13.49
CA LEU A 556 -5.01 -14.15 12.84
C LEU A 556 -5.22 -13.43 11.50
N LEU A 557 -4.15 -12.83 10.98
CA LEU A 557 -4.11 -12.26 9.63
C LEU A 557 -4.53 -13.30 8.57
N PRO A 558 -5.25 -12.89 7.51
CA PRO A 558 -5.69 -13.79 6.45
C PRO A 558 -4.49 -14.43 5.74
N ALA A 559 -4.73 -15.63 5.19
CA ALA A 559 -3.76 -16.28 4.31
C ALA A 559 -3.61 -15.47 3.02
N ALA A 560 -2.39 -15.35 2.51
CA ALA A 560 -2.17 -14.74 1.22
C ALA A 560 -2.85 -15.54 0.10
N MET A 561 -3.66 -14.84 -0.72
CA MET A 561 -4.45 -15.49 -1.79
C MET A 561 -3.68 -15.69 -3.10
N GLU A 562 -2.48 -15.11 -3.23
CA GLU A 562 -1.69 -15.08 -4.47
C GLU A 562 -0.23 -15.54 -4.26
N GLU A 563 0.49 -15.81 -5.36
CA GLU A 563 1.97 -15.95 -5.44
C GLU A 563 2.70 -14.70 -4.89
N GLU A 564 1.95 -13.68 -4.48
CA GLU A 564 2.44 -12.43 -3.97
C GLU A 564 3.12 -12.52 -2.59
N PHE A 565 2.87 -13.52 -1.77
CA PHE A 565 3.56 -13.62 -0.48
C PHE A 565 4.23 -14.98 -0.39
N GLU A 566 5.54 -15.00 -0.67
CA GLU A 566 6.36 -16.21 -0.54
C GLU A 566 7.08 -16.21 0.82
N CYS A 567 6.84 -17.28 1.58
CA CYS A 567 7.48 -17.55 2.87
C CYS A 567 8.27 -18.85 2.74
N ASP A 568 9.25 -19.05 3.63
CA ASP A 568 10.00 -20.30 3.66
C ASP A 568 9.06 -21.46 4.05
N GLY A 569 8.85 -22.38 3.12
CA GLY A 569 8.00 -23.55 3.32
C GLY A 569 8.69 -24.57 4.23
N PHE A 570 8.57 -24.42 5.55
CA PHE A 570 9.15 -25.38 6.50
C PHE A 570 8.38 -26.72 6.55
N THR A 571 7.08 -26.73 6.23
CA THR A 571 6.20 -27.92 6.36
C THR A 571 5.26 -28.17 5.18
N GLY A 572 5.26 -27.31 4.15
CA GLY A 572 4.47 -27.48 2.91
C GLY A 572 2.97 -27.19 3.02
N SER A 573 2.44 -26.78 4.18
CA SER A 573 1.02 -26.42 4.40
C SER A 573 0.78 -25.01 4.96
N GLU A 574 1.83 -24.29 5.37
CA GLU A 574 1.73 -22.96 5.98
C GLU A 574 1.80 -21.85 4.92
N THR A 575 0.75 -21.02 4.84
CA THR A 575 0.67 -19.86 3.93
C THR A 575 1.00 -18.56 4.67
N CYS A 576 1.77 -17.68 4.01
CA CYS A 576 2.08 -16.33 4.50
C CYS A 576 0.83 -15.56 4.92
N SER A 577 1.03 -14.55 5.76
CA SER A 577 -0.01 -13.59 6.10
C SER A 577 -0.12 -12.50 5.03
N GLN A 578 -1.33 -11.99 4.82
CA GLN A 578 -1.61 -10.82 3.99
C GLN A 578 -2.08 -9.65 4.85
N ALA A 579 -1.63 -8.44 4.51
CA ALA A 579 -2.01 -7.18 5.13
C ALA A 579 -1.91 -6.03 4.11
N GLY A 580 -2.11 -4.79 4.55
CA GLY A 580 -1.99 -3.60 3.71
C GLY A 580 -0.57 -3.26 3.24
N ASP A 581 0.46 -3.86 3.84
CA ASP A 581 1.85 -3.72 3.43
C ASP A 581 2.47 -5.10 3.10
N VAL A 582 3.24 -5.14 2.01
CA VAL A 582 3.84 -6.38 1.49
C VAL A 582 4.90 -7.00 2.41
N ARG A 583 5.50 -6.21 3.30
CA ARG A 583 6.57 -6.64 4.20
C ARG A 583 6.05 -7.24 5.51
N VAL A 584 4.74 -7.47 5.66
CA VAL A 584 4.11 -8.02 6.87
C VAL A 584 4.78 -9.31 7.39
N ASN A 585 5.37 -10.12 6.51
CA ASN A 585 6.04 -11.37 6.86
C ASN A 585 7.55 -11.23 7.09
N GLU A 586 8.13 -10.02 7.02
CA GLU A 586 9.59 -9.83 7.13
C GLU A 586 10.14 -10.43 8.41
N GLN A 587 9.44 -10.29 9.54
CA GLN A 587 9.78 -10.95 10.80
C GLN A 587 8.55 -11.11 11.74
N PRO A 588 8.58 -12.05 12.71
CA PRO A 588 7.40 -12.42 13.51
C PRO A 588 6.80 -11.33 14.42
N GLY A 589 7.61 -10.44 14.98
CA GLY A 589 7.18 -9.27 15.74
C GLY A 589 6.40 -8.26 14.89
N LEU A 590 6.79 -8.05 13.63
CA LEU A 590 6.06 -7.20 12.69
C LEU A 590 4.70 -7.82 12.36
N THR A 591 4.68 -9.11 11.99
CA THR A 591 3.43 -9.85 11.76
C THR A 591 2.50 -9.80 12.98
N SER A 592 3.08 -9.84 14.19
CA SER A 592 2.33 -9.71 15.45
C SER A 592 1.67 -8.35 15.61
N MET A 593 2.35 -7.25 15.27
CA MET A 593 1.76 -5.91 15.28
C MET A 593 0.63 -5.75 14.26
N HIS A 594 0.83 -6.21 13.01
CA HIS A 594 -0.25 -6.23 12.02
C HIS A 594 -1.47 -7.02 12.51
N THR A 595 -1.24 -8.17 13.17
CA THR A 595 -2.33 -8.99 13.73
C THR A 595 -3.11 -8.24 14.82
N VAL A 596 -2.43 -7.49 15.70
CA VAL A 596 -3.08 -6.69 16.75
C VAL A 596 -3.97 -5.61 16.16
N PHE A 597 -3.51 -4.89 15.13
CA PHE A 597 -4.31 -3.82 14.54
C PHE A 597 -5.47 -4.33 13.67
N LEU A 598 -5.34 -5.51 13.06
CA LEU A 598 -6.47 -6.21 12.47
C LEU A 598 -7.52 -6.60 13.53
N ARG A 599 -7.07 -7.17 14.66
CA ARG A 599 -7.96 -7.51 15.78
C ARG A 599 -8.67 -6.28 16.33
N GLU A 600 -7.95 -5.15 16.45
CA GLU A 600 -8.53 -3.89 16.93
C GLU A 600 -9.58 -3.33 15.98
N HIS A 601 -9.33 -3.38 14.66
CA HIS A 601 -10.33 -3.04 13.66
C HIS A 601 -11.59 -3.90 13.84
N ASN A 602 -11.45 -5.23 13.79
CA ASN A 602 -12.59 -6.13 13.88
C ASN A 602 -13.34 -5.99 15.22
N ARG A 603 -12.64 -5.69 16.33
CA ARG A 603 -13.25 -5.40 17.64
C ARG A 603 -14.11 -4.13 17.61
N ILE A 604 -13.59 -3.04 17.05
CA ILE A 604 -14.32 -1.77 16.92
C ILE A 604 -15.50 -1.93 15.96
N ALA A 605 -15.29 -2.51 14.78
CA ALA A 605 -16.31 -2.72 13.76
C ALA A 605 -17.50 -3.54 14.29
N ARG A 606 -17.23 -4.65 15.00
CA ARG A 606 -18.27 -5.43 15.70
C ARG A 606 -19.11 -4.56 16.63
N ARG A 607 -18.46 -3.71 17.44
CA ARG A 607 -19.16 -2.86 18.41
C ARG A 607 -19.95 -1.73 17.74
N LEU A 608 -19.40 -1.11 16.70
CA LEU A 608 -20.09 -0.07 15.93
C LEU A 608 -21.31 -0.64 15.19
N SER A 609 -21.19 -1.82 14.57
CA SER A 609 -22.33 -2.50 13.92
C SER A 609 -23.47 -2.80 14.90
N GLN A 610 -23.15 -3.11 16.17
CA GLN A 610 -24.15 -3.31 17.23
C GLN A 610 -24.78 -2.01 17.72
N LEU A 611 -23.98 -0.95 17.90
CA LEU A 611 -24.46 0.36 18.37
C LEU A 611 -25.30 1.06 17.31
N ASN A 612 -24.95 0.88 16.04
CA ASN A 612 -25.59 1.49 14.88
C ASN A 612 -26.12 0.41 13.93
N PRO A 613 -27.25 -0.26 14.25
CA PRO A 613 -27.81 -1.30 13.40
C PRO A 613 -28.17 -0.84 11.98
N HIS A 614 -28.37 0.46 11.79
CA HIS A 614 -28.73 1.09 10.52
C HIS A 614 -27.54 1.38 9.60
N TRP A 615 -26.30 1.37 10.10
CA TRP A 615 -25.10 1.54 9.26
C TRP A 615 -24.90 0.32 8.36
N ASP A 616 -24.54 0.56 7.09
CA ASP A 616 -24.14 -0.49 6.16
C ASP A 616 -22.68 -0.91 6.36
N ASP A 617 -22.23 -1.87 5.56
CA ASP A 617 -20.87 -2.42 5.64
C ASP A 617 -19.79 -1.35 5.43
N ASP A 618 -19.94 -0.54 4.37
CA ASP A 618 -19.03 0.54 4.03
C ASP A 618 -18.95 1.58 5.16
N ARG A 619 -20.08 2.02 5.71
CA ARG A 619 -20.09 2.99 6.81
C ARG A 619 -19.36 2.46 8.03
N VAL A 620 -19.63 1.21 8.45
CA VAL A 620 -18.92 0.61 9.60
C VAL A 620 -17.43 0.49 9.30
N PHE A 621 -17.06 0.02 8.11
CA PHE A 621 -15.66 -0.15 7.72
C PHE A 621 -14.91 1.19 7.71
N PHE A 622 -15.42 2.21 7.03
CA PHE A 622 -14.74 3.51 6.90
C PHE A 622 -14.70 4.30 8.21
N GLU A 623 -15.74 4.23 9.04
CA GLU A 623 -15.68 4.79 10.40
C GLU A 623 -14.65 4.06 11.28
N THR A 624 -14.61 2.73 11.21
CA THR A 624 -13.61 1.93 11.94
C THR A 624 -12.19 2.27 11.47
N ARG A 625 -11.96 2.31 10.15
CA ARG A 625 -10.68 2.72 9.56
C ARG A 625 -10.26 4.11 10.02
N LYS A 626 -11.21 5.06 10.06
CA LYS A 626 -10.96 6.42 10.54
C LYS A 626 -10.56 6.46 12.01
N ILE A 627 -11.21 5.67 12.87
CA ILE A 627 -10.85 5.53 14.29
C ILE A 627 -9.45 4.89 14.44
N VAL A 628 -9.16 3.80 13.74
CA VAL A 628 -7.85 3.12 13.82
C VAL A 628 -6.72 4.02 13.30
N GLY A 629 -6.93 4.75 12.20
CA GLY A 629 -5.97 5.76 11.74
C GLY A 629 -5.74 6.86 12.78
N ALA A 630 -6.80 7.32 13.47
CA ALA A 630 -6.67 8.27 14.57
C ALA A 630 -5.92 7.70 15.79
N LEU A 631 -6.12 6.41 16.10
CA LEU A 631 -5.37 5.71 17.15
C LEU A 631 -3.88 5.63 16.77
N MET A 632 -3.54 5.30 15.52
CA MET A 632 -2.14 5.32 15.06
C MET A 632 -1.55 6.72 15.18
N GLN A 633 -2.24 7.77 14.71
CA GLN A 633 -1.78 9.15 14.89
C GLN A 633 -1.58 9.53 16.37
N LYS A 634 -2.51 9.13 17.24
CA LYS A 634 -2.42 9.41 18.68
C LYS A 634 -1.23 8.69 19.31
N ILE A 635 -1.00 7.42 18.99
CA ILE A 635 0.11 6.63 19.54
C ILE A 635 1.44 7.17 19.04
N THR A 636 1.55 7.45 17.73
CA THR A 636 2.76 8.04 17.13
C THR A 636 3.14 9.35 17.82
N TYR A 637 2.25 10.32 17.91
CA TYR A 637 2.61 11.66 18.42
C TYR A 637 2.52 11.80 19.94
N GLY A 638 1.74 10.95 20.60
CA GLY A 638 1.48 11.00 22.03
C GLY A 638 2.28 10.01 22.87
N GLU A 639 2.76 8.92 22.28
CA GLU A 639 3.48 7.86 23.01
C GLU A 639 4.86 7.58 22.39
N ASP A 640 4.98 7.37 21.08
CA ASP A 640 6.24 6.96 20.43
C ASP A 640 7.25 8.11 20.21
N LEU A 641 6.86 9.16 19.47
CA LEU A 641 7.73 10.29 19.16
C LEU A 641 8.36 10.99 20.38
N PRO A 642 7.67 11.13 21.55
CA PRO A 642 8.31 11.62 22.76
C PRO A 642 9.57 10.85 23.17
N HIS A 643 9.58 9.52 23.04
CA HIS A 643 10.76 8.68 23.33
C HIS A 643 11.83 8.81 22.24
N VAL A 644 11.42 8.88 20.98
CA VAL A 644 12.37 8.98 19.86
C VAL A 644 13.09 10.33 19.85
N LEU A 645 12.34 11.43 19.95
CA LEU A 645 12.82 12.79 19.72
C LEU A 645 13.27 13.52 20.99
N GLY A 646 12.71 13.16 22.14
CA GLY A 646 12.88 13.90 23.38
C GLY A 646 12.10 15.22 23.43
N PRO A 647 12.03 15.84 24.63
CA PRO A 647 11.16 16.99 24.89
C PRO A 647 11.52 18.24 24.06
N ASP A 648 12.80 18.49 23.82
CA ASP A 648 13.26 19.70 23.14
C ASP A 648 12.80 19.73 21.67
N ALA A 649 12.96 18.63 20.94
CA ALA A 649 12.51 18.52 19.55
C ALA A 649 10.98 18.46 19.48
N MET A 650 10.31 17.75 20.39
CA MET A 650 8.83 17.75 20.48
C MET A 650 8.27 19.17 20.64
N TYR A 651 8.90 19.98 21.48
CA TYR A 651 8.53 21.39 21.68
C TYR A 651 8.86 22.25 20.46
N ALA A 652 10.10 22.21 19.96
CA ALA A 652 10.56 23.05 18.85
C ALA A 652 9.76 22.85 17.55
N PHE A 653 9.27 21.63 17.32
CA PHE A 653 8.51 21.27 16.13
C PHE A 653 6.99 21.20 16.36
N TYR A 654 6.49 21.62 17.54
CA TYR A 654 5.06 21.65 17.87
C TYR A 654 4.37 20.28 17.63
N LEU A 655 4.97 19.21 18.14
CA LEU A 655 4.50 17.84 17.89
C LEU A 655 3.57 17.31 18.99
N SER A 656 3.51 17.96 20.15
CA SER A 656 2.62 17.56 21.24
C SER A 656 1.15 17.66 20.84
N LEU A 657 0.37 16.64 21.24
CA LEU A 657 -1.08 16.62 21.07
C LEU A 657 -1.74 17.79 21.83
N THR A 658 -2.91 18.25 21.36
CA THR A 658 -3.64 19.31 22.06
C THR A 658 -4.21 18.78 23.38
N PRO A 659 -4.48 19.65 24.37
CA PRO A 659 -5.21 19.26 25.58
C PRO A 659 -6.59 18.63 25.28
N ASN A 660 -7.11 17.85 26.24
CA ASN A 660 -8.45 17.27 26.14
C ASN A 660 -9.52 18.34 25.93
N GLY A 661 -10.51 18.05 25.07
CA GLY A 661 -11.57 18.99 24.71
C GLY A 661 -11.15 20.11 23.74
N GLN A 662 -9.89 20.15 23.27
CA GLN A 662 -9.41 21.14 22.31
C GLN A 662 -9.10 20.50 20.95
N PHE A 663 -9.44 21.23 19.88
CA PHE A 663 -9.11 20.87 18.51
C PHE A 663 -7.79 21.49 18.08
N TYR A 664 -7.05 20.80 17.23
CA TYR A 664 -5.90 21.34 16.54
C TYR A 664 -6.34 22.35 15.47
N SER A 665 -5.61 23.47 15.39
CA SER A 665 -5.87 24.55 14.43
C SER A 665 -4.66 24.83 13.52
N GLY A 666 -3.69 23.93 13.49
CA GLY A 666 -2.44 24.11 12.72
C GLY A 666 -2.44 23.45 11.34
N TYR A 667 -3.58 22.91 10.87
CA TYR A 667 -3.68 22.45 9.48
C TYR A 667 -3.40 23.62 8.52
N ASN A 668 -2.48 23.39 7.58
CA ASN A 668 -2.04 24.38 6.63
C ASN A 668 -2.04 23.78 5.22
N ARG A 669 -2.93 24.25 4.35
CA ARG A 669 -3.03 23.80 2.95
C ARG A 669 -1.79 24.09 2.09
N TYR A 670 -0.87 24.93 2.57
CA TYR A 670 0.39 25.23 1.89
C TYR A 670 1.55 24.33 2.36
N GLU A 671 1.33 23.51 3.38
CA GLU A 671 2.32 22.56 3.85
C GLU A 671 2.33 21.33 2.95
N ASN A 672 3.53 20.85 2.60
CA ASN A 672 3.69 19.67 1.76
C ASN A 672 3.99 18.43 2.63
N PRO A 673 3.02 17.54 2.86
CA PRO A 673 3.18 16.36 3.71
C PRO A 673 4.00 15.23 3.05
N THR A 674 4.38 15.32 1.76
CA THR A 674 5.13 14.25 1.09
C THR A 674 6.37 13.84 1.91
N ILE A 675 6.62 12.53 2.00
CA ILE A 675 7.82 12.01 2.69
C ILE A 675 9.08 12.52 2.00
N SER A 676 10.04 12.98 2.79
CA SER A 676 11.33 13.40 2.28
C SER A 676 12.25 12.21 2.03
N ASN A 677 13.07 12.33 1.00
CA ASN A 677 13.97 11.25 0.61
C ASN A 677 14.97 10.89 1.74
N VAL A 678 15.51 11.90 2.43
CA VAL A 678 16.44 11.68 3.55
C VAL A 678 15.78 11.00 4.75
N PHE A 679 14.49 11.26 5.00
CA PHE A 679 13.74 10.59 6.05
C PHE A 679 13.63 9.08 5.75
N ALA A 680 13.08 8.72 4.59
CA ALA A 680 12.85 7.32 4.19
C ALA A 680 14.15 6.52 4.00
N THR A 681 15.21 7.19 3.56
CA THR A 681 16.43 6.52 3.10
C THR A 681 17.52 6.47 4.18
N ALA A 682 17.49 7.36 5.17
CA ALA A 682 18.52 7.42 6.20
C ALA A 682 17.96 7.64 7.60
N ALA A 683 17.28 8.77 7.86
CA ALA A 683 16.99 9.19 9.24
C ALA A 683 16.06 8.23 9.97
N TYR A 684 14.97 7.77 9.33
CA TYR A 684 14.01 6.87 9.97
C TYR A 684 14.46 5.40 10.00
N ARG A 685 15.64 5.11 9.44
CA ARG A 685 16.30 3.79 9.54
C ARG A 685 17.10 3.61 10.82
N PHE A 686 17.08 4.60 11.73
CA PHE A 686 17.74 4.51 13.04
C PHE A 686 17.32 3.27 13.82
N GLY A 687 16.07 2.82 13.65
CA GLY A 687 15.52 1.63 14.29
C GLY A 687 16.35 0.36 14.05
N HIS A 688 17.13 0.28 12.97
CA HIS A 688 18.02 -0.86 12.71
C HIS A 688 19.14 -1.01 13.75
N SER A 689 19.55 0.08 14.43
CA SER A 689 20.49 0.02 15.56
C SER A 689 19.85 -0.55 16.83
N LEU A 690 18.51 -0.49 16.93
CA LEU A 690 17.76 -0.89 18.12
C LEU A 690 17.41 -2.38 18.15
N VAL A 691 17.63 -3.10 17.04
CA VAL A 691 17.22 -4.50 16.86
C VAL A 691 18.11 -5.45 17.68
N ASP A 692 17.48 -6.40 18.38
CA ASP A 692 18.17 -7.51 19.03
C ASP A 692 18.14 -8.77 18.15
N ASN A 693 19.15 -9.63 18.31
CA ASN A 693 19.19 -10.94 17.68
C ASN A 693 18.13 -11.93 18.23
N HIS A 694 17.58 -11.66 19.42
CA HIS A 694 16.59 -12.52 20.07
C HIS A 694 15.33 -11.72 20.40
N PHE A 695 14.18 -12.24 19.98
CA PHE A 695 12.89 -11.79 20.52
C PHE A 695 12.47 -12.76 21.62
N LEU A 696 12.58 -12.29 22.86
CA LEU A 696 12.08 -12.98 24.04
C LEU A 696 10.57 -13.15 23.93
N ARG A 697 10.06 -14.23 24.52
CA ARG A 697 8.64 -14.56 24.54
C ARG A 697 8.22 -14.78 25.97
N TYR A 698 7.01 -14.33 26.28
CA TYR A 698 6.50 -14.32 27.64
C TYR A 698 5.10 -14.93 27.71
N ASP A 699 4.81 -15.67 28.77
CA ASP A 699 3.47 -16.18 29.06
C ASP A 699 2.54 -15.08 29.65
N PRO A 700 1.24 -15.37 29.89
CA PRO A 700 0.29 -14.40 30.42
C PRO A 700 0.68 -13.71 31.72
N ASP A 701 1.54 -14.33 32.52
CA ASP A 701 2.02 -13.82 33.80
C ASP A 701 3.38 -13.11 33.68
N PHE A 702 3.85 -12.90 32.45
CA PHE A 702 5.17 -12.32 32.14
C PHE A 702 6.34 -13.11 32.74
N ASN A 703 6.25 -14.44 32.76
CA ASN A 703 7.42 -15.29 32.98
C ASN A 703 8.10 -15.60 31.64
N GLU A 704 9.43 -15.43 31.60
CA GLU A 704 10.26 -15.69 30.40
C GLU A 704 10.46 -17.19 30.16
N ALA A 705 10.63 -17.97 31.24
CA ALA A 705 11.12 -19.36 31.19
C ALA A 705 10.15 -20.37 30.55
N SER A 706 8.92 -19.97 30.25
CA SER A 706 7.87 -20.84 29.71
C SER A 706 7.88 -20.92 28.18
N VAL A 707 8.65 -20.08 27.46
CA VAL A 707 8.63 -20.04 25.98
C VAL A 707 10.01 -19.75 25.37
N CYS A 708 10.43 -20.54 24.38
CA CYS A 708 11.74 -20.38 23.71
C CYS A 708 11.82 -19.05 22.93
N PRO A 709 12.89 -18.24 23.09
CA PRO A 709 13.10 -17.03 22.29
C PRO A 709 13.23 -17.30 20.79
N ILE A 710 12.80 -16.34 19.98
CA ILE A 710 12.94 -16.37 18.52
C ILE A 710 14.29 -15.77 18.14
N ARG A 711 15.06 -16.47 17.31
CA ARG A 711 16.33 -15.96 16.77
C ARG A 711 16.07 -15.29 15.43
N LEU A 712 16.33 -13.99 15.34
CA LEU A 712 16.02 -13.17 14.17
C LEU A 712 16.58 -13.76 12.87
N ALA A 713 17.86 -14.14 12.86
CA ALA A 713 18.55 -14.69 11.68
C ALA A 713 17.93 -16.00 11.13
N PHE A 714 17.07 -16.69 11.89
CA PHE A 714 16.39 -17.92 11.48
C PHE A 714 14.88 -17.71 11.23
N SER A 715 14.39 -16.47 11.36
CA SER A 715 12.95 -16.20 11.42
C SER A 715 12.48 -15.14 10.44
N PHE A 716 13.37 -14.62 9.59
CA PHE A 716 12.95 -13.82 8.45
C PHE A 716 12.03 -14.64 7.53
N PHE A 717 10.89 -14.08 7.12
CA PHE A 717 9.88 -14.75 6.28
C PHE A 717 9.39 -16.11 6.79
N ASN A 718 9.58 -16.39 8.09
CA ASN A 718 9.11 -17.61 8.72
C ASN A 718 7.79 -17.32 9.45
N PRO A 719 6.64 -17.81 8.96
CA PRO A 719 5.35 -17.52 9.56
C PRO A 719 5.07 -18.41 10.78
N SER A 720 5.77 -19.53 10.94
CA SER A 720 5.48 -20.56 11.95
C SER A 720 5.43 -20.02 13.39
N PRO A 721 6.28 -19.07 13.85
CA PRO A 721 6.21 -18.55 15.22
C PRO A 721 4.87 -17.91 15.56
N VAL A 722 4.24 -17.19 14.61
CA VAL A 722 2.95 -16.52 14.79
C VAL A 722 1.80 -17.46 14.47
N LEU A 723 1.89 -18.24 13.39
CA LEU A 723 0.78 -19.11 12.99
C LEU A 723 0.54 -20.25 13.98
N ASN A 724 1.61 -20.88 14.45
CA ASN A 724 1.47 -22.08 15.28
C ASN A 724 1.25 -21.75 16.77
N ASN A 725 1.56 -20.52 17.21
CA ASN A 725 1.50 -20.17 18.64
C ASN A 725 0.74 -18.86 18.95
N GLY A 726 0.25 -18.16 17.92
CA GLY A 726 -0.30 -16.81 18.06
C GLY A 726 0.77 -15.73 18.33
N PRO A 727 0.39 -14.44 18.21
CA PRO A 727 1.32 -13.31 18.35
C PRO A 727 1.59 -12.92 19.82
N ASP A 728 0.75 -13.36 20.76
CA ASP A 728 0.64 -12.75 22.10
C ASP A 728 1.92 -12.85 22.93
N SER A 729 2.57 -14.01 22.88
CA SER A 729 3.83 -14.21 23.61
C SER A 729 4.97 -13.32 23.09
N ILE A 730 4.97 -13.01 21.79
CA ILE A 730 5.94 -12.12 21.15
C ILE A 730 5.65 -10.69 21.57
N LEU A 731 4.38 -10.27 21.52
CA LEU A 731 3.95 -8.93 21.94
C LEU A 731 4.30 -8.63 23.40
N ARG A 732 4.05 -9.58 24.32
CA ARG A 732 4.47 -9.44 25.73
C ARG A 732 5.99 -9.30 25.86
N GLY A 733 6.75 -10.03 25.05
CA GLY A 733 8.21 -9.88 24.95
C GLY A 733 8.64 -8.50 24.48
N LEU A 734 8.03 -7.98 23.41
CA LEU A 734 8.33 -6.64 22.89
C LEU A 734 8.07 -5.54 23.91
N THR A 735 7.06 -5.69 24.75
CA THR A 735 6.77 -4.75 25.86
C THR A 735 7.67 -4.93 27.09
N THR A 736 8.48 -5.99 27.17
CA THR A 736 9.24 -6.30 28.39
C THR A 736 10.74 -6.25 28.19
N GLN A 737 11.21 -6.78 27.05
CA GLN A 737 12.63 -6.82 26.74
C GLN A 737 13.11 -5.41 26.36
N PRO A 738 14.33 -5.01 26.75
CA PRO A 738 14.92 -3.78 26.24
C PRO A 738 15.28 -3.91 24.75
N HIS A 739 15.31 -2.80 24.03
CA HIS A 739 15.96 -2.73 22.72
C HIS A 739 17.49 -2.61 22.86
N GLN A 740 18.24 -2.81 21.77
CA GLN A 740 19.67 -2.44 21.71
C GLN A 740 19.81 -0.91 21.73
N ASP A 741 20.83 -0.38 22.39
CA ASP A 741 21.03 1.06 22.56
C ASP A 741 21.20 1.78 21.21
N PHE A 742 20.83 3.05 21.14
CA PHE A 742 21.07 3.84 19.93
C PHE A 742 22.55 4.25 19.88
N ASP A 743 23.32 3.55 19.06
CA ASP A 743 24.68 3.94 18.71
C ASP A 743 25.09 3.34 17.35
N ARG A 744 26.40 3.35 17.07
CA ARG A 744 26.92 2.80 15.82
C ARG A 744 26.78 1.28 15.70
N PHE A 745 26.55 0.54 16.78
CA PHE A 745 26.56 -0.93 16.77
C PHE A 745 25.27 -1.48 16.14
N MET A 746 25.41 -2.62 15.47
CA MET A 746 24.28 -3.36 14.90
C MET A 746 24.55 -4.85 14.99
N VAL A 747 23.50 -5.61 15.32
CA VAL A 747 23.60 -7.05 15.53
C VAL A 747 23.97 -7.81 14.26
N SER A 748 24.75 -8.89 14.40
CA SER A 748 25.18 -9.74 13.27
C SER A 748 24.04 -10.39 12.48
N GLY A 749 22.86 -10.55 13.09
CA GLY A 749 21.65 -10.95 12.38
C GLY A 749 21.27 -10.02 11.22
N LEU A 750 21.65 -8.74 11.30
CA LEU A 750 21.41 -7.73 10.27
C LEU A 750 22.64 -7.39 9.45
N THR A 751 23.85 -7.43 10.03
CA THR A 751 25.09 -7.00 9.33
C THR A 751 25.83 -8.14 8.63
N LYS A 752 25.42 -9.40 8.87
CA LYS A 752 26.06 -10.60 8.31
C LYS A 752 25.07 -11.63 7.78
N LYS A 753 23.94 -11.79 8.47
CA LYS A 753 22.99 -12.90 8.25
C LYS A 753 21.63 -12.45 7.74
N LEU A 754 21.51 -11.21 7.26
CA LEU A 754 20.24 -10.69 6.76
C LEU A 754 19.77 -11.58 5.61
N PHE A 755 18.59 -12.17 5.79
CA PHE A 755 17.92 -13.03 4.81
C PHE A 755 18.76 -14.22 4.30
N ALA A 756 19.73 -14.70 5.09
CA ALA A 756 20.60 -15.79 4.67
C ALA A 756 19.81 -17.04 4.25
N ASP A 757 20.23 -17.70 3.16
CA ASP A 757 19.69 -18.98 2.71
C ASP A 757 20.81 -20.04 2.62
N PRO A 758 20.76 -21.13 3.42
CA PRO A 758 19.72 -21.45 4.41
C PRO A 758 19.72 -20.46 5.59
N PRO A 759 18.58 -20.30 6.29
CA PRO A 759 18.45 -19.39 7.43
C PRO A 759 19.54 -19.55 8.48
N GLY A 760 20.09 -18.42 8.93
CA GLY A 760 21.17 -18.35 9.93
C GLY A 760 22.57 -18.72 9.43
N SER A 761 22.74 -19.06 8.15
CA SER A 761 24.04 -19.30 7.53
C SER A 761 24.84 -18.01 7.27
N ASP A 762 26.09 -18.14 6.81
CA ASP A 762 26.96 -17.02 6.47
C ASP A 762 26.78 -16.53 5.01
N ARG A 763 25.67 -16.94 4.37
CA ARG A 763 25.28 -16.52 3.01
C ARG A 763 24.32 -15.33 3.01
N GLY A 764 24.28 -14.56 4.10
CA GLY A 764 23.40 -13.41 4.24
C GLY A 764 23.88 -12.15 3.53
N LEU A 765 23.16 -11.07 3.81
CA LEU A 765 23.48 -9.69 3.40
C LEU A 765 23.84 -8.83 4.62
N ASP A 766 24.23 -7.58 4.34
CA ASP A 766 24.58 -6.58 5.34
C ASP A 766 23.65 -5.37 5.23
N LEU A 767 22.67 -5.26 6.13
CA LEU A 767 21.68 -4.19 6.14
C LEU A 767 22.31 -2.79 6.31
N ALA A 768 23.39 -2.66 7.08
CA ALA A 768 24.05 -1.38 7.26
C ALA A 768 24.74 -0.93 5.97
N ALA A 769 25.43 -1.85 5.28
CA ALA A 769 26.00 -1.59 3.97
C ALA A 769 24.90 -1.26 2.94
N LEU A 770 23.76 -1.96 2.96
CA LEU A 770 22.60 -1.65 2.11
C LEU A 770 22.05 -0.25 2.36
N ASN A 771 21.95 0.20 3.62
CA ASN A 771 21.48 1.55 3.97
C ASN A 771 22.41 2.64 3.42
N ILE A 772 23.72 2.44 3.57
CA ILE A 772 24.75 3.36 3.05
C ILE A 772 24.66 3.42 1.52
N GLN A 773 24.64 2.26 0.86
CA GLN A 773 24.57 2.16 -0.59
C GLN A 773 23.27 2.77 -1.14
N ARG A 774 22.13 2.54 -0.47
CA ARG A 774 20.84 3.15 -0.82
C ARG A 774 20.86 4.67 -0.71
N GLY A 775 21.52 5.22 0.33
CA GLY A 775 21.72 6.66 0.45
C GLY A 775 22.48 7.26 -0.74
N ARG A 776 23.50 6.56 -1.24
CA ARG A 776 24.27 6.95 -2.43
C ARG A 776 23.48 6.79 -3.73
N ASP A 777 22.70 5.71 -3.89
CA ASP A 777 21.77 5.50 -5.01
C ASP A 777 20.69 6.60 -5.10
N HIS A 778 20.21 7.06 -3.95
CA HIS A 778 19.22 8.11 -3.86
C HIS A 778 19.80 9.53 -4.02
N GLY A 779 21.12 9.66 -4.20
CA GLY A 779 21.79 10.95 -4.35
C GLY A 779 21.65 11.82 -3.10
N LEU A 780 21.68 11.24 -1.89
CA LEU A 780 21.68 12.03 -0.66
C LEU A 780 22.98 12.85 -0.55
N PRO A 781 22.90 14.15 -0.22
CA PRO A 781 24.08 14.90 0.22
C PRO A 781 24.74 14.28 1.45
N GLY A 782 26.02 14.59 1.67
CA GLY A 782 26.71 14.13 2.88
C GLY A 782 26.12 14.72 4.16
N TYR A 783 26.30 13.99 5.27
CA TYR A 783 25.79 14.27 6.62
C TYR A 783 25.93 15.73 7.07
N ASN A 784 27.08 16.36 6.82
CA ASN A 784 27.33 17.75 7.21
C ASN A 784 26.39 18.78 6.56
N SER A 785 25.83 18.45 5.39
CA SER A 785 24.81 19.27 4.71
C SER A 785 23.50 19.30 5.50
N PHE A 786 23.11 18.16 6.07
CA PHE A 786 21.91 18.03 6.89
C PHE A 786 22.08 18.63 8.29
N ARG A 787 23.27 18.51 8.89
CA ARG A 787 23.62 19.27 10.11
C ARG A 787 23.38 20.77 9.92
N SER A 788 23.93 21.32 8.84
CA SER A 788 23.79 22.75 8.51
C SER A 788 22.32 23.14 8.28
N ARG A 789 21.55 22.28 7.60
CA ARG A 789 20.11 22.47 7.40
C ARG A 789 19.33 22.48 8.73
N CYS A 790 19.77 21.68 9.69
CA CYS A 790 19.20 21.59 11.02
C CYS A 790 19.70 22.68 11.99
N GLY A 791 20.43 23.69 11.48
CA GLY A 791 20.95 24.79 12.28
C GLY A 791 22.16 24.44 13.14
N LEU A 792 22.74 23.25 12.95
CA LEU A 792 23.99 22.84 13.59
C LEU A 792 25.19 23.44 12.84
N SER A 793 26.31 23.63 13.53
CA SER A 793 27.51 24.22 12.92
C SER A 793 28.12 23.27 11.88
N ALA A 794 28.29 23.76 10.66
CA ALA A 794 28.99 23.03 9.61
C ALA A 794 30.42 22.70 10.05
N ALA A 795 30.75 21.41 10.12
CA ALA A 795 32.11 20.99 10.47
C ALA A 795 33.07 21.27 9.32
N THR A 796 34.22 21.84 9.62
CA THR A 796 35.33 22.03 8.67
C THR A 796 36.36 20.90 8.72
N GLY A 797 36.26 20.03 9.72
CA GLY A 797 37.05 18.81 9.90
C GLY A 797 36.42 17.90 10.96
N PHE A 798 36.99 16.71 11.19
CA PHE A 798 36.42 15.71 12.10
C PHE A 798 36.33 16.18 13.55
N ASP A 799 37.29 16.99 14.02
CA ASP A 799 37.22 17.60 15.37
C ASP A 799 36.07 18.61 15.51
N GLY A 800 35.60 19.20 14.41
CA GLY A 800 34.42 20.05 14.38
C GLY A 800 33.10 19.31 14.67
N LEU A 801 33.14 17.99 14.82
CA LEU A 801 32.01 17.14 15.22
C LEU A 801 31.95 16.90 16.73
N ALA A 802 32.92 17.37 17.52
CA ALA A 802 33.07 17.01 18.93
C ALA A 802 31.88 17.39 19.84
N ARG A 803 30.98 18.26 19.37
CA ARG A 803 29.77 18.63 20.11
C ARG A 803 28.69 17.56 20.03
N GLU A 804 28.41 17.07 18.82
CA GLU A 804 27.37 16.06 18.57
C GLU A 804 27.93 14.63 18.62
N ILE A 805 29.25 14.47 18.43
CA ILE A 805 29.99 13.21 18.54
C ILE A 805 31.14 13.40 19.55
N PRO A 806 30.87 13.39 20.87
CA PRO A 806 31.91 13.69 21.86
C PRO A 806 33.02 12.65 21.92
N ASP A 807 32.71 11.37 21.67
CA ASP A 807 33.69 10.29 21.69
C ASP A 807 34.79 10.51 20.62
N PRO A 808 36.05 10.75 21.03
CA PRO A 808 37.15 10.94 20.08
C PRO A 808 37.45 9.67 19.27
N ASN A 809 37.19 8.47 19.79
CA ASN A 809 37.42 7.22 19.06
C ASN A 809 36.45 7.08 17.89
N MET A 810 35.17 7.44 18.11
CA MET A 810 34.17 7.53 17.04
C MET A 810 34.63 8.48 15.92
N ARG A 811 35.09 9.69 16.29
CA ARG A 811 35.58 10.67 15.31
C ARG A 811 36.82 10.18 14.56
N GLN A 812 37.75 9.51 15.26
CA GLN A 812 38.92 8.90 14.62
C GLN A 812 38.54 7.79 13.64
N ARG A 813 37.53 6.96 13.96
CA ARG A 813 37.01 5.94 13.03
C ARG A 813 36.41 6.57 11.78
N LEU A 814 35.60 7.61 11.92
CA LEU A 814 35.08 8.38 10.79
C LEU A 814 36.22 8.96 9.93
N GLN A 815 37.25 9.52 10.57
CA GLN A 815 38.43 10.06 9.89
C GLN A 815 39.26 9.00 9.17
N SER A 816 39.26 7.76 9.66
CA SER A 816 39.94 6.65 8.99
C SER A 816 39.22 6.16 7.73
N LEU A 817 37.91 6.40 7.64
CA LEU A 817 37.05 5.98 6.53
C LEU A 817 36.87 7.06 5.47
N TYR A 818 36.61 8.29 5.89
CA TYR A 818 36.32 9.41 5.00
C TYR A 818 37.49 10.39 5.00
N ARG A 819 37.89 10.87 3.82
CA ARG A 819 38.95 11.88 3.71
C ARG A 819 38.48 13.27 4.11
N ASN A 820 37.21 13.58 3.82
CA ASN A 820 36.60 14.85 4.15
C ASN A 820 35.33 14.63 5.00
N VAL A 821 35.12 15.51 6.00
CA VAL A 821 33.93 15.46 6.86
C VAL A 821 32.61 15.62 6.08
N ASN A 822 32.64 16.26 4.91
CA ASN A 822 31.48 16.41 4.04
C ASN A 822 31.11 15.15 3.27
N ASP A 823 31.96 14.12 3.28
CA ASP A 823 31.73 12.88 2.54
C ASP A 823 31.01 11.80 3.36
N ILE A 824 30.87 12.00 4.67
CA ILE A 824 30.20 11.08 5.60
C ILE A 824 28.76 10.82 5.12
N ASP A 825 28.41 9.55 4.93
CA ASP A 825 27.05 9.15 4.56
C ASP A 825 26.07 9.46 5.71
N VAL A 826 24.86 9.92 5.38
CA VAL A 826 23.89 10.43 6.38
C VAL A 826 23.54 9.41 7.46
N PHE A 827 23.32 8.15 7.06
CA PHE A 827 23.05 7.05 7.99
C PHE A 827 24.18 6.85 9.00
N VAL A 828 25.42 6.91 8.54
CA VAL A 828 26.63 6.70 9.36
C VAL A 828 26.85 7.87 10.32
N GLY A 829 26.74 9.10 9.81
CA GLY A 829 26.93 10.30 10.62
C GLY A 829 25.85 10.45 11.69
N GLY A 830 24.59 10.15 11.36
CA GLY A 830 23.49 10.25 12.32
C GLY A 830 23.54 9.19 13.43
N LEU A 831 23.93 7.94 13.13
CA LEU A 831 24.14 6.91 14.16
C LEU A 831 25.38 7.15 15.03
N ALA A 832 26.32 7.98 14.57
CA ALA A 832 27.52 8.32 15.32
C ALA A 832 27.29 9.41 16.36
N GLU A 833 26.17 10.14 16.29
CA GLU A 833 25.81 11.18 17.26
C GLU A 833 25.40 10.59 18.61
N GLU A 834 25.70 11.31 19.68
CA GLU A 834 25.12 11.03 20.99
C GLU A 834 23.62 11.38 21.01
N SER A 835 22.82 10.55 21.68
CA SER A 835 21.38 10.76 21.84
C SER A 835 21.06 12.11 22.47
N SER A 836 20.01 12.77 21.96
CA SER A 836 19.52 14.01 22.55
C SER A 836 18.93 13.75 23.95
N PRO A 837 19.05 14.66 24.92
CA PRO A 837 18.51 14.45 26.27
C PRO A 837 17.03 14.05 26.27
N GLY A 838 16.72 12.91 26.89
CA GLY A 838 15.35 12.38 26.96
C GLY A 838 14.79 11.82 25.65
N GLY A 839 15.60 11.79 24.58
CA GLY A 839 15.29 11.14 23.30
C GLY A 839 16.27 10.01 23.00
N ILE A 840 15.98 9.25 21.95
CA ILE A 840 16.83 8.12 21.51
C ILE A 840 17.83 8.56 20.45
N VAL A 841 17.43 9.44 19.52
CA VAL A 841 18.29 9.82 18.39
C VAL A 841 19.13 11.07 18.66
N GLY A 842 20.25 11.19 17.94
CA GLY A 842 21.07 12.40 17.94
C GLY A 842 20.39 13.61 17.31
N PRO A 843 20.92 14.83 17.52
CA PRO A 843 20.28 16.09 17.15
C PRO A 843 19.98 16.23 15.65
N THR A 844 20.80 15.66 14.75
CA THR A 844 20.52 15.71 13.31
C THR A 844 19.32 14.85 12.96
N PHE A 845 19.27 13.60 13.44
CA PHE A 845 18.12 12.73 13.21
C PHE A 845 16.86 13.25 13.91
N ALA A 846 16.98 13.79 15.13
CA ALA A 846 15.87 14.43 15.83
C ALA A 846 15.25 15.54 14.99
N CYS A 847 16.06 16.42 14.42
CA CYS A 847 15.60 17.49 13.52
C CYS A 847 14.91 16.95 12.25
N LEU A 848 15.52 16.00 11.54
CA LEU A 848 14.99 15.48 10.27
C LEU A 848 13.67 14.72 10.48
N ILE A 849 13.60 13.89 11.52
CA ILE A 849 12.40 13.13 11.89
C ILE A 849 11.31 14.10 12.37
N ALA A 850 11.64 15.03 13.28
CA ALA A 850 10.67 15.99 13.80
C ALA A 850 10.09 16.91 12.72
N GLN A 851 10.91 17.37 11.77
CA GLN A 851 10.43 18.15 10.62
C GLN A 851 9.47 17.32 9.76
N GLN A 852 9.80 16.06 9.44
CA GLN A 852 8.91 15.22 8.64
C GLN A 852 7.55 15.02 9.33
N PHE A 853 7.53 14.68 10.62
CA PHE A 853 6.27 14.52 11.36
C PHE A 853 5.52 15.85 11.56
N GLN A 854 6.23 16.99 11.66
CA GLN A 854 5.56 18.30 11.63
C GLN A 854 4.81 18.51 10.30
N ASP A 855 5.46 18.19 9.18
CA ASP A 855 4.88 18.35 7.85
C ASP A 855 3.68 17.42 7.65
N LEU A 856 3.76 16.18 8.16
CA LEU A 856 2.66 15.23 8.16
C LEU A 856 1.46 15.73 8.96
N ARG A 857 1.68 16.22 10.19
CA ARG A 857 0.60 16.76 11.03
C ARG A 857 -0.04 18.02 10.44
N LYS A 858 0.77 18.97 9.97
CA LYS A 858 0.28 20.25 9.44
C LYS A 858 -0.34 20.11 8.04
N GLY A 859 0.21 19.23 7.20
CA GLY A 859 -0.26 19.02 5.83
C GLY A 859 -1.44 18.06 5.71
N ASP A 860 -1.83 17.36 6.78
CA ASP A 860 -2.92 16.40 6.75
C ASP A 860 -4.29 17.04 7.09
N ARG A 861 -5.15 17.16 6.08
CA ARG A 861 -6.54 17.61 6.25
C ARG A 861 -7.34 16.71 7.19
N PHE A 862 -7.03 15.42 7.22
CA PHE A 862 -7.71 14.41 8.04
C PHE A 862 -6.97 14.10 9.36
N TRP A 863 -6.03 14.96 9.79
CA TRP A 863 -5.42 14.87 11.12
C TRP A 863 -6.51 14.78 12.19
N PHE A 864 -6.42 13.79 13.08
CA PHE A 864 -7.54 13.40 13.94
C PHE A 864 -8.04 14.50 14.90
N GLU A 865 -7.17 15.46 15.26
CA GLU A 865 -7.57 16.58 16.12
C GLU A 865 -8.16 17.77 15.33
N ASN A 866 -8.20 17.72 14.00
CA ASN A 866 -8.82 18.78 13.18
C ASN A 866 -10.33 18.83 13.43
N ARG A 867 -10.89 20.04 13.41
CA ARG A 867 -12.35 20.24 13.45
C ARG A 867 -13.01 19.55 12.26
N GLY A 868 -14.13 18.87 12.52
CA GLY A 868 -14.90 18.14 11.51
C GLY A 868 -14.47 16.68 11.30
N GLN A 869 -13.34 16.25 11.88
CA GLN A 869 -12.95 14.83 11.85
C GLN A 869 -13.73 14.02 12.88
N PHE A 870 -13.73 14.48 14.13
CA PHE A 870 -14.48 13.88 15.23
C PHE A 870 -15.20 14.95 16.04
N THR A 871 -16.25 14.56 16.75
CA THR A 871 -16.84 15.43 17.78
C THR A 871 -15.89 15.57 18.97
N ALA A 872 -16.09 16.58 19.82
CA ALA A 872 -15.25 16.76 21.02
C ALA A 872 -15.31 15.56 21.98
N ALA A 873 -16.48 14.89 22.07
CA ALA A 873 -16.64 13.69 22.87
C ALA A 873 -15.85 12.52 22.27
N GLN A 874 -16.01 12.27 20.98
CA GLN A 874 -15.25 11.24 20.25
C GLN A 874 -13.73 11.45 20.34
N LEU A 875 -13.26 12.68 20.11
CA LEU A 875 -11.84 13.03 20.23
C LEU A 875 -11.29 12.77 21.64
N THR A 876 -12.08 13.05 22.67
CA THR A 876 -11.71 12.77 24.06
C THR A 876 -11.56 11.27 24.30
N GLU A 877 -12.44 10.43 23.73
CA GLU A 877 -12.32 8.97 23.85
C GLU A 877 -11.10 8.42 23.10
N ILE A 878 -10.79 8.93 21.90
CA ILE A 878 -9.58 8.53 21.14
C ILE A 878 -8.31 8.82 21.95
N LYS A 879 -8.23 10.01 22.58
CA LYS A 879 -7.05 10.43 23.36
C LYS A 879 -6.82 9.60 24.62
N LYS A 880 -7.84 8.91 25.15
CA LYS A 880 -7.71 8.03 26.32
C LYS A 880 -7.00 6.71 25.99
N THR A 881 -7.16 6.22 24.77
CA THR A 881 -6.67 4.88 24.38
C THR A 881 -5.16 4.91 24.23
N SER A 882 -4.45 4.01 24.90
CA SER A 882 -3.01 3.79 24.74
C SER A 882 -2.71 2.53 23.94
N LEU A 883 -1.47 2.38 23.45
CA LEU A 883 -1.05 1.11 22.84
C LEU A 883 -1.14 -0.04 23.86
N ALA A 884 -0.88 0.23 25.15
CA ALA A 884 -1.08 -0.73 26.24
C ALA A 884 -2.53 -1.25 26.30
N ARG A 885 -3.51 -0.35 26.18
CA ARG A 885 -4.94 -0.71 26.16
C ARG A 885 -5.28 -1.57 24.94
N ILE A 886 -4.79 -1.20 23.75
CA ILE A 886 -5.01 -1.96 22.52
C ILE A 886 -4.43 -3.38 22.68
N LEU A 887 -3.24 -3.53 23.25
CA LEU A 887 -2.64 -4.84 23.50
C LEU A 887 -3.45 -5.66 24.52
N CYS A 888 -3.92 -5.06 25.62
CA CYS A 888 -4.82 -5.74 26.55
C CYS A 888 -6.15 -6.18 25.91
N ASP A 889 -6.70 -5.38 24.99
CA ASP A 889 -7.95 -5.71 24.30
C ASP A 889 -7.80 -6.80 23.23
N ASN A 890 -6.58 -6.98 22.70
CA ASN A 890 -6.34 -7.77 21.49
C ASN A 890 -5.32 -8.92 21.66
N THR A 891 -4.84 -9.18 22.88
CA THR A 891 -4.05 -10.37 23.21
C THR A 891 -4.83 -11.29 24.14
N ASP A 892 -4.62 -12.59 24.01
CA ASP A 892 -5.26 -13.63 24.82
C ASP A 892 -4.46 -13.85 26.13
N GLY A 893 -5.20 -13.89 27.24
CA GLY A 893 -4.66 -14.14 28.59
C GLY A 893 -3.94 -12.96 29.25
N THR A 894 -3.62 -11.88 28.53
CA THR A 894 -2.93 -10.72 29.12
C THR A 894 -3.85 -9.97 30.07
N THR A 895 -3.61 -10.10 31.37
CA THR A 895 -4.42 -9.45 32.43
C THR A 895 -3.76 -8.21 33.02
N HIS A 896 -2.45 -8.02 32.80
CA HIS A 896 -1.68 -6.89 33.29
C HIS A 896 -0.81 -6.32 32.16
N MET A 897 -0.61 -5.01 32.16
CA MET A 897 0.28 -4.31 31.22
C MET A 897 0.74 -3.01 31.86
N GLN A 898 1.96 -2.57 31.57
CA GLN A 898 2.39 -1.23 31.96
C GLN A 898 1.64 -0.14 31.18
N PRO A 899 1.43 1.06 31.76
CA PRO A 899 0.76 2.15 31.08
C PRO A 899 1.43 2.61 29.78
N ASP A 900 2.76 2.73 29.77
CA ASP A 900 3.59 3.09 28.62
C ASP A 900 4.42 1.88 28.16
N VAL A 901 4.03 1.28 27.04
CA VAL A 901 4.68 0.08 26.51
C VAL A 901 6.01 0.35 25.83
N PHE A 902 6.37 1.61 25.58
CA PHE A 902 7.66 2.01 25.03
C PHE A 902 8.74 2.18 26.10
N MET A 903 8.31 2.25 27.36
CA MET A 903 9.17 2.37 28.54
C MET A 903 9.20 1.04 29.30
N LEU A 904 10.36 0.67 29.86
CA LEU A 904 10.51 -0.56 30.62
C LEU A 904 9.56 -0.55 31.84
N PRO A 905 8.93 -1.69 32.18
CA PRO A 905 8.04 -1.77 33.34
C PRO A 905 8.77 -1.62 34.69
N THR A 906 10.10 -1.61 34.68
CA THR A 906 10.95 -1.35 35.85
C THR A 906 11.22 0.14 36.07
N GLN A 907 10.83 1.01 35.13
CA GLN A 907 10.94 2.46 35.33
C GLN A 907 9.92 2.92 36.38
N PRO A 908 10.32 3.83 37.30
CA PRO A 908 9.42 4.32 38.33
C PRO A 908 8.14 4.94 37.75
N GLY A 909 6.98 4.47 38.21
CA GLY A 909 5.66 4.97 37.75
C GLY A 909 5.15 4.34 36.46
N ASN A 910 5.87 3.36 35.91
CA ASN A 910 5.43 2.56 34.75
C ASN A 910 5.30 1.06 35.09
N GLU A 911 5.02 0.74 36.35
CA GLU A 911 4.82 -0.64 36.78
C GLU A 911 3.58 -1.26 36.09
N ARG A 912 3.59 -2.58 35.89
CA ARG A 912 2.44 -3.28 35.30
C ARG A 912 1.21 -3.12 36.19
N VAL A 913 0.11 -2.66 35.60
CA VAL A 913 -1.19 -2.52 36.25
C VAL A 913 -2.19 -3.50 35.65
N ALA A 914 -3.28 -3.78 36.35
CA ALA A 914 -4.36 -4.59 35.80
C ALA A 914 -4.91 -3.94 34.54
N CYS A 915 -5.11 -4.70 33.47
CA CYS A 915 -5.69 -4.20 32.23
C CYS A 915 -7.04 -3.51 32.47
N SER A 916 -7.85 -3.95 33.44
CA SER A 916 -9.12 -3.29 33.80
C SER A 916 -8.98 -1.86 34.33
N SER A 917 -7.79 -1.46 34.79
CA SER A 917 -7.49 -0.10 35.25
C SER A 917 -7.05 0.84 34.13
N LEU A 918 -6.63 0.30 32.97
CA LEU A 918 -6.28 1.09 31.80
C LEU A 918 -7.54 1.63 31.13
N SER A 919 -7.53 2.93 30.82
CA SER A 919 -8.67 3.62 30.22
C SER A 919 -9.12 2.95 28.93
N GLN A 920 -10.44 2.72 28.80
CA GLN A 920 -11.05 2.14 27.61
C GLN A 920 -11.83 3.20 26.85
N MET A 921 -11.79 3.14 25.52
CA MET A 921 -12.55 4.00 24.64
C MET A 921 -14.06 3.70 24.76
N ASP A 922 -14.86 4.71 25.09
CA ASP A 922 -16.32 4.60 25.08
C ASP A 922 -16.88 4.79 23.66
N LEU A 923 -17.08 3.67 22.93
CA LEU A 923 -17.63 3.70 21.58
C LEU A 923 -19.10 4.18 21.50
N THR A 924 -19.81 4.36 22.62
CA THR A 924 -21.17 4.93 22.59
C THR A 924 -21.19 6.36 22.07
N LYS A 925 -20.06 7.07 22.03
CA LYS A 925 -19.94 8.40 21.42
C LYS A 925 -20.06 8.41 19.89
N TRP A 926 -20.11 7.24 19.25
CA TRP A 926 -20.39 7.05 17.82
C TRP A 926 -21.81 6.54 17.57
N GLN A 927 -22.65 6.45 18.59
CA GLN A 927 -24.04 6.01 18.42
C GLN A 927 -24.86 7.11 17.71
N GLU A 928 -25.59 6.72 16.66
CA GLU A 928 -26.51 7.55 15.86
C GLU A 928 -27.97 7.10 16.01
#